data_AF-A0A4R0ZR82-F1
#
_entry.id   AF-A0A4R0ZR82-F1
#
_cell.length_a   1.000
_cell.length_b   1.000
_cell.length_c   1.000
_cell.angle_alpha   90.00
_cell.angle_beta   90.00
_cell.angle_gamma   90.00
#
_symmetry.space_group_name_H-M   'P 1'
#
loop_
_entity.id
_entity.type
_entity.pdbx_description
1 polymer ?
#
loop_
_entity_poly.entity_id
_entity_poly.type
_entity_poly.pdbx_seq_one_letter_code
_entity_poly.pdbx_strand_id
1 'polypeptide(L)'
;MNDMEYFFSFLKPINSKAEELGQIVQDKYYTDPESALLNSRKMIEAIVNGWLEVCGFQNTYNLNDNIRILLTEEIIDRPIATDLHYVRKNGNNAAHELFTKEAHEILPKIWSSLYNIVDSYVLSYENPPAVPKYAPPKPPTPKNDGVSHDDILKIVEEQLKAKLQALEVSNKVEESPAVTIEEETNKLYDFVPHIESRNESYLYNLLSRLNESSKEAVESAELPLSSLKQYLHVERPIEKKLLQLLQQPEQKRLTLLIGSVGDGKSHILSHLQSAEPELMNRYKNKIWNDATESLSPHKTAMETLYEKLIPFSDQRLTEGSDEFVLAINLGVLHKFLYDYVHSLDGDYTFNELIAYVEQSEIFENEISQAVEHDCFSMVSFSDYPMYELTKGGVESNFLMQILSKMFDQNDDNPFYLAYEEDMKQDIDSIVHRNFLLMNNLNARRNLVNLIARSLLKEKAVLSMRQFFNLIYEVMVPGNWANISKQKIVLETLLIHGLHQKIFTSQNDSPISVMLRNEDPIAYRSEEIDQIILQINLEADVSGFVSRFDVSTRQTYQLDLLDRELVTEHTQSLLRLLYLSNPREMNISQTTIETFSKYLYAYYTGQRYELKSLYEKFENALMLWFGFKKDQKKYLFDTSAKVSKRYRIAKPVSFTLDPISMVAKNEEQVVQFRNSLFIQFAVGENKQRIKLEIDYKMFNLITKIDQGYQPSKIDFDDAIRFSEFANAIRTYNSNNEEVLIYIIQTGETFVLKQEADPFSSEEKIVFSKL
;
A
#
# COMPACT_ATOMS: atom_id res chain seq x y z
N MET A 1 -26.46 41.22 38.90
CA MET A 1 -25.77 40.10 38.21
C MET A 1 -26.87 39.35 37.49
N ASN A 2 -26.96 39.48 36.16
CA ASN A 2 -27.96 38.74 35.40
C ASN A 2 -27.62 37.25 35.52
N ASP A 3 -28.59 36.46 35.97
CA ASP A 3 -28.55 35.00 35.90
C ASP A 3 -28.43 34.60 34.43
N MET A 4 -27.24 34.18 34.00
CA MET A 4 -27.10 33.52 32.69
C MET A 4 -27.57 32.08 32.83
N GLU A 5 -28.69 31.74 32.17
CA GLU A 5 -29.24 30.37 32.14
C GLU A 5 -28.25 29.35 31.54
N TYR A 6 -27.41 29.76 30.57
CA TYR A 6 -26.34 28.97 29.95
C TYR A 6 -25.28 29.88 29.31
N PHE A 7 -24.08 29.34 29.04
CA PHE A 7 -22.85 30.11 28.82
C PHE A 7 -22.88 30.99 27.56
N PHE A 8 -23.43 30.50 26.45
CA PHE A 8 -23.52 31.21 25.17
C PHE A 8 -24.81 32.06 24.99
N SER A 9 -25.60 32.27 26.06
CA SER A 9 -26.88 33.00 26.00
C SER A 9 -26.78 34.44 25.46
N PHE A 10 -25.61 35.06 25.54
CA PHE A 10 -25.34 36.40 24.99
C PHE A 10 -25.31 36.46 23.45
N LEU A 11 -25.28 35.32 22.76
CA LEU A 11 -25.36 35.25 21.28
C LEU A 11 -26.77 35.43 20.73
N LYS A 12 -27.81 35.26 21.56
CA LYS A 12 -29.22 35.35 21.16
C LYS A 12 -29.60 36.59 20.33
N PRO A 13 -29.16 37.82 20.65
CA PRO A 13 -29.49 39.00 19.85
C PRO A 13 -28.76 39.09 18.50
N ILE A 14 -27.66 38.33 18.30
CA ILE A 14 -26.84 38.38 17.08
C ILE A 14 -27.09 37.17 16.18
N ASN A 15 -27.15 35.96 16.76
CA ASN A 15 -27.30 34.72 16.04
C ASN A 15 -28.03 33.69 16.92
N SER A 16 -29.37 33.71 16.86
CA SER A 16 -30.23 32.82 17.65
C SER A 16 -29.94 31.34 17.39
N LYS A 17 -29.60 30.98 16.14
CA LYS A 17 -29.29 29.61 15.76
C LYS A 17 -27.99 29.10 16.38
N ALA A 18 -26.94 29.93 16.41
CA ALA A 18 -25.69 29.60 17.08
C ALA A 18 -25.86 29.47 18.59
N GLU A 19 -26.73 30.29 19.18
CA GLU A 19 -27.06 30.26 20.60
C GLU A 19 -27.77 28.95 21.00
N GLU A 20 -28.83 28.55 20.30
CA GLU A 20 -29.54 27.28 20.53
C GLU A 20 -28.59 26.08 20.42
N LEU A 21 -27.71 26.08 19.43
CA LEU A 21 -26.70 25.03 19.24
C LEU A 21 -25.68 25.03 20.38
N GLY A 22 -25.25 26.21 20.85
CA GLY A 22 -24.36 26.36 22.00
C GLY A 22 -24.96 25.81 23.29
N GLN A 23 -26.27 25.98 23.50
CA GLN A 23 -26.99 25.37 24.63
C GLN A 23 -26.96 23.84 24.53
N ILE A 24 -27.26 23.27 23.36
CA ILE A 24 -27.22 21.82 23.14
C ILE A 24 -25.82 21.25 23.39
N VAL A 25 -24.77 21.95 22.94
CA VAL A 25 -23.38 21.53 23.19
C VAL A 25 -23.08 21.49 24.68
N GLN A 26 -23.54 22.49 25.45
CA GLN A 26 -23.34 22.55 26.89
C GLN A 26 -24.10 21.44 27.63
N ASP A 27 -25.37 21.22 27.30
CA ASP A 27 -26.23 20.22 27.96
C ASP A 27 -25.75 18.79 27.72
N LYS A 28 -25.24 18.54 26.52
CA LYS A 28 -24.74 17.22 26.11
C LYS A 28 -23.26 17.01 26.41
N TYR A 29 -22.54 18.03 26.88
CA TYR A 29 -21.10 17.99 27.07
C TYR A 29 -20.61 16.80 27.91
N TYR A 30 -21.34 16.47 28.99
CA TYR A 30 -20.99 15.37 29.90
C TYR A 30 -21.79 14.09 29.67
N THR A 31 -22.94 14.17 28.99
CA THR A 31 -23.91 13.07 28.85
C THR A 31 -23.84 12.38 27.49
N ASP A 32 -23.53 13.13 26.43
CA ASP A 32 -23.51 12.67 25.04
C ASP A 32 -22.42 13.46 24.25
N PRO A 33 -21.13 13.09 24.46
CA PRO A 33 -19.98 13.74 23.84
C PRO A 33 -20.06 13.86 22.32
N GLU A 34 -20.52 12.81 21.64
CA GLU A 34 -20.58 12.77 20.17
C GLU A 34 -21.61 13.77 19.64
N SER A 35 -22.78 13.82 20.27
CA SER A 35 -23.76 14.84 19.92
C SER A 35 -23.27 16.25 20.29
N ALA A 36 -22.46 16.43 21.34
CA ALA A 36 -21.85 17.73 21.62
C ALA A 36 -20.86 18.13 20.50
N LEU A 37 -20.06 17.20 19.97
CA LEU A 37 -19.15 17.43 18.85
C LEU A 37 -19.89 17.76 17.55
N LEU A 38 -20.96 17.02 17.24
CA LEU A 38 -21.79 17.26 16.05
C LEU A 38 -22.45 18.64 16.10
N ASN A 39 -23.00 19.03 17.25
CA ASN A 39 -23.63 20.34 17.41
C ASN A 39 -22.60 21.48 17.47
N SER A 40 -21.36 21.21 17.92
CA SER A 40 -20.26 22.18 17.84
C SER A 40 -19.93 22.53 16.39
N ARG A 41 -19.94 21.54 15.47
CA ARG A 41 -19.79 21.79 14.03
C ARG A 41 -20.94 22.63 13.46
N LYS A 42 -22.18 22.28 13.80
CA LYS A 42 -23.36 23.05 13.33
C LYS A 42 -23.31 24.49 13.85
N MET A 43 -22.80 24.70 15.06
CA MET A 43 -22.66 26.02 15.67
C MET A 43 -21.67 26.88 14.88
N ILE A 44 -20.49 26.37 14.54
CA ILE A 44 -19.52 27.13 13.72
C ILE A 44 -20.03 27.38 12.30
N GLU A 45 -20.86 26.50 11.75
CA GLU A 45 -21.48 26.71 10.43
C GLU A 45 -22.48 27.87 10.47
N ALA A 46 -23.28 27.97 11.55
CA ALA A 46 -24.16 29.12 11.76
C ALA A 46 -23.40 30.44 11.94
N ILE A 47 -22.23 30.39 12.61
CA ILE A 47 -21.35 31.56 12.79
C ILE A 47 -20.70 31.99 11.48
N VAL A 48 -20.14 31.04 10.72
CA VAL A 48 -19.51 31.32 9.41
C VAL A 48 -20.52 31.88 8.42
N ASN A 49 -21.73 31.35 8.38
CA ASN A 49 -22.80 31.90 7.55
C ASN A 49 -23.16 33.32 7.97
N GLY A 50 -23.19 33.61 9.27
CA GLY A 50 -23.38 34.97 9.79
C GLY A 50 -22.30 35.95 9.34
N TRP A 51 -21.02 35.55 9.35
CA TRP A 51 -19.93 36.38 8.80
C TRP A 51 -20.10 36.64 7.30
N LEU A 52 -20.43 35.61 6.52
CA LEU A 52 -20.62 35.76 5.08
C LEU A 52 -21.81 36.68 4.76
N GLU A 53 -22.91 36.57 5.50
CA GLU A 53 -24.09 37.43 5.34
C GLU A 53 -23.77 38.90 5.64
N VAL A 54 -23.06 39.18 6.74
CA VAL A 54 -22.67 40.54 7.11
C VAL A 54 -21.71 41.15 6.10
N CYS A 55 -20.79 40.35 5.55
CA CYS A 55 -19.79 40.81 4.59
C CYS A 55 -20.28 40.78 3.13
N GLY A 56 -21.49 40.27 2.86
CA GLY A 56 -22.09 40.23 1.53
C GLY A 56 -21.50 39.16 0.59
N PHE A 57 -20.87 38.12 1.13
CA PHE A 57 -20.30 37.02 0.35
C PHE A 57 -21.31 35.90 0.10
N GLN A 58 -21.22 35.26 -1.07
CA GLN A 58 -22.05 34.11 -1.40
C GLN A 58 -21.58 32.85 -0.66
N ASN A 59 -22.53 32.14 -0.05
CA ASN A 59 -22.27 30.86 0.59
C ASN A 59 -22.01 29.77 -0.47
N THR A 60 -20.86 29.11 -0.38
CA THR A 60 -20.43 28.07 -1.34
C THR A 60 -20.99 26.68 -1.03
N TYR A 61 -21.85 26.54 -0.01
CA TYR A 61 -22.37 25.27 0.53
C TYR A 61 -21.29 24.32 1.10
N ASN A 62 -20.00 24.67 0.97
CA ASN A 62 -18.88 23.96 1.58
C ASN A 62 -18.26 24.83 2.69
N LEU A 63 -18.40 24.38 3.94
CA LEU A 63 -17.86 25.08 5.11
C LEU A 63 -16.34 25.33 5.01
N ASN A 64 -15.58 24.45 4.38
CA ASN A 64 -14.13 24.62 4.21
C ASN A 64 -13.80 25.78 3.26
N ASP A 65 -14.56 25.92 2.17
CA ASP A 65 -14.34 26.97 1.18
C ASP A 65 -14.83 28.31 1.72
N ASN A 66 -15.93 28.32 2.48
CA ASN A 66 -16.39 29.49 3.23
C ASN A 66 -15.34 30.01 4.23
N ILE A 67 -14.68 29.12 4.99
CA ILE A 67 -13.59 29.52 5.91
C ILE A 67 -12.41 30.11 5.13
N ARG A 68 -12.06 29.56 3.95
CA ARG A 68 -11.00 30.09 3.09
C ARG A 68 -11.33 31.47 2.55
N ILE A 69 -12.58 31.73 2.18
CA ILE A 69 -13.04 33.06 1.75
C ILE A 69 -12.83 34.06 2.88
N LEU A 70 -13.31 33.76 4.09
CA LEU A 70 -13.15 34.65 5.25
C LEU A 70 -11.68 34.93 5.60
N LEU A 71 -10.80 33.94 5.45
CA LEU A 71 -9.36 34.10 5.68
C LEU A 71 -8.66 34.89 4.56
N THR A 72 -9.08 34.70 3.30
CA THR A 72 -8.50 35.40 2.14
C THR A 72 -8.88 36.87 2.13
N GLU A 73 -10.11 37.17 2.54
CA GLU A 73 -10.65 38.52 2.68
C GLU A 73 -10.28 39.18 4.02
N GLU A 74 -9.38 38.56 4.80
CA GLU A 74 -8.86 39.06 6.08
C GLU A 74 -9.92 39.38 7.14
N ILE A 75 -11.11 38.76 7.06
CA ILE A 75 -12.19 38.90 8.06
C ILE A 75 -11.86 38.16 9.35
N ILE A 76 -11.20 37.00 9.20
CA ILE A 76 -10.70 36.19 10.31
C ILE A 76 -9.20 36.02 10.20
N ASP A 77 -8.53 35.89 11.33
CA ASP A 77 -7.09 35.63 11.36
C ASP A 77 -6.76 34.13 11.30
N ARG A 78 -5.47 33.81 11.14
CA ARG A 78 -5.00 32.41 11.06
C ARG A 78 -5.32 31.59 12.32
N PRO A 79 -5.19 32.12 13.56
CA PRO A 79 -5.64 31.42 14.76
C PRO A 79 -7.11 31.00 14.72
N ILE A 80 -8.02 31.92 14.37
CA ILE A 80 -9.46 31.62 14.32
C ILE A 80 -9.79 30.65 13.18
N ALA A 81 -9.12 30.77 12.03
CA ALA A 81 -9.25 29.78 10.95
C ALA A 81 -8.77 28.37 11.38
N THR A 82 -7.72 28.30 12.20
CA THR A 82 -7.21 27.04 12.76
C THR A 82 -8.21 26.43 13.73
N ASP A 83 -8.81 27.24 14.62
CA ASP A 83 -9.87 26.81 15.54
C ASP A 83 -11.12 26.33 14.79
N LEU A 84 -11.55 27.04 13.74
CA LEU A 84 -12.67 26.64 12.88
C LEU A 84 -12.39 25.31 12.17
N HIS A 85 -11.19 25.11 11.62
CA HIS A 85 -10.81 23.85 11.01
C HIS A 85 -10.70 22.71 12.04
N TYR A 86 -10.25 23.00 13.25
CA TYR A 86 -10.17 22.03 14.34
C TYR A 86 -11.57 21.55 14.76
N VAL A 87 -12.51 22.46 15.01
CA VAL A 87 -13.90 22.10 15.35
C VAL A 87 -14.59 21.40 14.17
N ARG A 88 -14.39 21.87 12.93
CA ARG A 88 -14.93 21.22 11.72
C ARG A 88 -14.44 19.78 11.57
N LYS A 89 -13.13 19.54 11.68
CA LYS A 89 -12.53 18.20 11.48
C LYS A 89 -13.05 17.23 12.54
N ASN A 90 -13.05 17.63 13.81
CA ASN A 90 -13.49 16.77 14.90
C ASN A 90 -15.02 16.56 14.92
N GLY A 91 -15.81 17.58 14.56
CA GLY A 91 -17.27 17.40 14.42
C GLY A 91 -17.68 16.61 13.18
N ASN A 92 -16.88 16.60 12.10
CA ASN A 92 -17.03 15.65 10.99
C ASN A 92 -16.71 14.23 11.44
N ASN A 93 -15.60 14.07 12.17
CA ASN A 93 -15.19 12.76 12.69
C ASN A 93 -16.23 12.19 13.66
N ALA A 94 -16.89 13.02 14.47
CA ALA A 94 -17.98 12.61 15.36
C ALA A 94 -19.29 12.24 14.63
N ALA A 95 -19.45 12.64 13.36
CA ALA A 95 -20.57 12.20 12.52
C ALA A 95 -20.31 10.81 11.89
N HIS A 96 -19.11 10.27 12.05
CA HIS A 96 -18.70 8.93 11.59
C HIS A 96 -18.44 8.02 12.81
N GLU A 97 -18.95 6.78 12.79
CA GLU A 97 -19.15 5.87 13.94
C GLU A 97 -17.87 5.31 14.64
N LEU A 98 -16.72 5.99 14.60
CA LEU A 98 -15.45 5.52 15.19
C LEU A 98 -14.94 6.34 16.40
N PHE A 99 -15.71 7.33 16.90
CA PHE A 99 -15.18 8.36 17.81
C PHE A 99 -15.44 8.12 19.32
N THR A 100 -15.67 6.86 19.75
CA THR A 100 -16.20 6.59 21.10
C THR A 100 -15.16 6.62 22.24
N LYS A 101 -13.85 6.56 21.97
CA LYS A 101 -12.82 6.59 23.05
C LYS A 101 -12.04 7.91 23.19
N GLU A 102 -12.02 8.78 22.17
CA GLU A 102 -11.26 10.04 22.19
C GLU A 102 -12.15 11.29 22.39
N ALA A 103 -13.48 11.15 22.30
CA ALA A 103 -14.40 12.29 22.40
C ALA A 103 -14.23 13.11 23.70
N HIS A 104 -14.06 12.42 24.83
CA HIS A 104 -13.86 13.06 26.14
C HIS A 104 -12.53 13.81 26.27
N GLU A 105 -11.48 13.38 25.56
CA GLU A 105 -10.16 14.04 25.57
C GLU A 105 -10.13 15.29 24.68
N ILE A 106 -10.95 15.30 23.63
CA ILE A 106 -10.95 16.34 22.59
C ILE A 106 -11.94 17.47 22.90
N LEU A 107 -13.03 17.16 23.62
CA LEU A 107 -14.07 18.11 24.03
C LEU A 107 -13.56 19.37 24.76
N PRO A 108 -12.61 19.29 25.71
CA PRO A 108 -12.08 20.46 26.38
C PRO A 108 -11.44 21.47 25.42
N LYS A 109 -10.70 20.97 24.43
CA LYS A 109 -10.06 21.81 23.42
C LYS A 109 -11.11 22.42 22.47
N ILE A 110 -12.14 21.66 22.10
CA ILE A 110 -13.26 22.19 21.30
C ILE A 110 -14.02 23.28 22.04
N TRP A 111 -14.27 23.11 23.34
CA TRP A 111 -14.92 24.15 24.15
C TRP A 111 -14.11 25.45 24.17
N SER A 112 -12.77 25.35 24.32
CA SER A 112 -11.90 26.53 24.22
C SER A 112 -11.87 27.16 22.82
N SER A 113 -11.84 26.35 21.76
CA SER A 113 -11.88 26.86 20.38
C SER A 113 -13.22 27.52 20.05
N LEU A 114 -14.34 26.97 20.51
CA LEU A 114 -15.67 27.58 20.36
C LEU A 114 -15.73 28.95 21.05
N TYR A 115 -15.15 29.07 22.25
CA TYR A 115 -15.05 30.36 22.93
C TYR A 115 -14.27 31.38 22.10
N ASN A 116 -13.09 31.02 21.59
CA ASN A 116 -12.27 31.92 20.77
C ASN A 116 -13.00 32.37 19.49
N ILE A 117 -13.66 31.43 18.80
CA ILE A 117 -14.44 31.71 17.59
C ILE A 117 -15.59 32.67 17.92
N VAL A 118 -16.32 32.42 19.00
CA VAL A 118 -17.45 33.25 19.43
C VAL A 118 -16.99 34.64 19.86
N ASP A 119 -15.87 34.75 20.58
CA ASP A 119 -15.29 36.03 21.01
C ASP A 119 -14.91 36.88 19.78
N SER A 120 -14.21 36.29 18.81
CA SER A 120 -13.88 36.94 17.54
C SER A 120 -15.12 37.32 16.72
N TYR A 121 -16.13 36.44 16.66
CA TYR A 121 -17.38 36.70 15.96
C TYR A 121 -18.14 37.88 16.58
N VAL A 122 -18.26 37.92 17.90
CA VAL A 122 -18.95 39.01 18.59
C VAL A 122 -18.20 40.34 18.42
N LEU A 123 -16.87 40.33 18.53
CA LEU A 123 -16.02 41.52 18.33
C LEU A 123 -16.09 42.10 16.90
N SER A 124 -16.58 41.33 15.92
CA SER A 124 -16.78 41.82 14.54
C SER A 124 -18.00 42.73 14.34
N TYR A 125 -18.88 42.87 15.35
CA TYR A 125 -20.07 43.73 15.28
C TYR A 125 -19.82 45.12 15.89
N GLU A 126 -20.43 46.18 15.32
CA GLU A 126 -20.25 47.57 15.78
C GLU A 126 -20.69 47.81 17.24
N ASN A 127 -21.65 47.04 17.75
CA ASN A 127 -22.13 47.09 19.14
C ASN A 127 -22.15 45.66 19.74
N PRO A 128 -20.99 45.13 20.16
CA PRO A 128 -20.89 43.75 20.63
C PRO A 128 -21.54 43.58 22.01
N PRO A 129 -22.34 42.51 22.25
CA PRO A 129 -22.73 42.12 23.59
C PRO A 129 -21.50 41.80 24.44
N ALA A 130 -21.58 42.07 25.75
CA ALA A 130 -20.47 41.81 26.66
C ALA A 130 -20.20 40.29 26.75
N VAL A 131 -19.05 39.86 26.25
CA VAL A 131 -18.62 38.45 26.29
C VAL A 131 -18.16 38.10 27.73
N PRO A 132 -18.78 37.10 28.38
CA PRO A 132 -18.35 36.60 29.69
C PRO A 132 -16.95 35.99 29.62
N LYS A 133 -16.18 36.04 30.72
CA LYS A 133 -14.88 35.35 30.78
C LYS A 133 -15.05 33.84 30.58
N TYR A 134 -14.11 33.23 29.84
CA TYR A 134 -14.05 31.78 29.63
C TYR A 134 -14.28 31.00 30.94
N ALA A 135 -15.22 30.06 30.90
CA ALA A 135 -15.49 29.12 31.97
C ALA A 135 -15.75 27.72 31.38
N PRO A 136 -15.30 26.65 32.04
CA PRO A 136 -15.64 25.29 31.62
C PRO A 136 -17.15 25.05 31.77
N PRO A 137 -17.73 24.12 30.98
CA PRO A 137 -19.18 23.84 31.01
C PRO A 137 -19.59 23.30 32.38
N LYS A 138 -20.70 23.78 32.92
CA LYS A 138 -21.21 23.34 34.23
C LYS A 138 -21.85 21.94 34.10
N PRO A 139 -21.55 20.98 34.99
CA PRO A 139 -22.25 19.70 35.00
C PRO A 139 -23.73 19.91 35.37
N PRO A 140 -24.67 19.18 34.75
CA PRO A 140 -26.08 19.30 35.08
C PRO A 140 -26.31 18.93 36.54
N THR A 141 -27.03 19.77 37.28
CA THR A 141 -27.46 19.47 38.66
C THR A 141 -28.40 18.26 38.63
N PRO A 142 -28.12 17.19 39.41
CA PRO A 142 -28.99 16.03 39.46
C PRO A 142 -30.36 16.45 40.03
N LYS A 143 -31.43 16.16 39.29
CA LYS A 143 -32.79 16.21 39.84
C LYS A 143 -32.86 15.18 40.97
N ASN A 144 -33.26 15.63 42.16
CA ASN A 144 -33.55 14.80 43.32
C ASN A 144 -34.48 13.64 42.94
N ASP A 145 -33.96 12.43 42.94
CA ASP A 145 -34.69 11.25 43.40
C ASP A 145 -33.82 10.59 44.46
N GLY A 146 -34.33 10.57 45.68
CA GLY A 146 -33.56 10.31 46.89
C GLY A 146 -33.06 8.88 46.97
N VAL A 147 -31.74 8.72 46.86
CA VAL A 147 -31.00 7.61 47.45
C VAL A 147 -29.71 8.21 48.00
N SER A 148 -29.50 8.08 49.31
CA SER A 148 -28.33 8.64 49.99
C SER A 148 -27.05 7.98 49.45
N HIS A 149 -25.94 8.74 49.40
CA HIS A 149 -24.63 8.19 49.05
C HIS A 149 -24.24 7.00 49.95
N ASP A 150 -24.78 6.95 51.18
CA ASP A 150 -24.63 5.82 52.11
C ASP A 150 -25.40 4.55 51.68
N ASP A 151 -26.50 4.70 50.93
CA ASP A 151 -27.27 3.56 50.43
C ASP A 151 -26.57 2.94 49.20
N ILE A 152 -25.92 3.76 48.38
CA ILE A 152 -25.10 3.27 47.25
C ILE A 152 -23.85 2.56 47.78
N LEU A 153 -23.19 3.09 48.81
CA LEU A 153 -22.06 2.42 49.45
C LEU A 153 -22.47 1.09 50.09
N LYS A 154 -23.64 1.02 50.71
CA LYS A 154 -24.19 -0.25 51.23
C LYS A 154 -24.51 -1.26 50.12
N ILE A 155 -25.11 -0.83 49.02
CA ILE A 155 -25.40 -1.72 47.87
C ILE A 155 -24.11 -2.21 47.22
N VAL A 156 -23.09 -1.34 47.11
CA VAL A 156 -21.78 -1.69 46.57
C VAL A 156 -21.02 -2.62 47.52
N GLU A 157 -21.08 -2.41 48.83
CA GLU A 157 -20.51 -3.32 49.84
C GLU A 157 -21.23 -4.67 49.88
N GLU A 158 -22.56 -4.69 49.75
CA GLU A 158 -23.35 -5.92 49.68
C GLU A 158 -23.08 -6.69 48.39
N GLN A 159 -22.95 -6.01 47.24
CA GLN A 159 -22.58 -6.67 45.98
C GLN A 159 -21.11 -7.14 45.96
N LEU A 160 -20.20 -6.41 46.60
CA LEU A 160 -18.80 -6.84 46.76
C LEU A 160 -18.70 -8.05 47.71
N LYS A 161 -19.45 -8.07 48.82
CA LYS A 161 -19.54 -9.25 49.69
C LYS A 161 -20.18 -10.44 48.99
N ALA A 162 -21.24 -10.22 48.19
CA ALA A 162 -21.86 -11.28 47.41
C ALA A 162 -20.91 -11.85 46.35
N LYS A 163 -20.11 -11.00 45.68
CA LYS A 163 -19.08 -11.45 44.73
C LYS A 163 -17.87 -12.11 45.41
N LEU A 164 -17.45 -11.64 46.57
CA LEU A 164 -16.37 -12.27 47.36
C LEU A 164 -16.80 -13.64 47.92
N GLN A 165 -18.05 -13.78 48.37
CA GLN A 165 -18.60 -15.09 48.74
C GLN A 165 -18.78 -16.01 47.52
N ALA A 166 -19.17 -15.47 46.36
CA ALA A 166 -19.22 -16.25 45.11
C ALA A 166 -17.83 -16.72 44.65
N LEU A 167 -16.77 -15.95 44.95
CA LEU A 167 -15.38 -16.31 44.66
C LEU A 167 -14.80 -17.32 45.67
N GLU A 168 -15.22 -17.29 46.95
CA GLU A 168 -14.80 -18.28 47.97
C GLU A 168 -15.53 -19.64 47.85
N VAL A 169 -16.70 -19.68 47.22
CA VAL A 169 -17.44 -20.94 46.96
C VAL A 169 -16.93 -21.69 45.71
N SER A 170 -16.16 -21.05 44.83
CA SER A 170 -15.61 -21.67 43.61
C SER A 170 -14.43 -22.65 43.83
N ASN A 171 -14.06 -22.96 45.07
CA ASN A 171 -12.92 -23.84 45.41
C ASN A 171 -13.27 -25.06 46.29
N LYS A 172 -14.47 -25.63 46.13
CA LYS A 172 -14.75 -26.99 46.61
C LYS A 172 -15.45 -27.83 45.54
N VAL A 173 -14.75 -28.88 45.13
CA VAL A 173 -15.20 -30.04 44.35
C VAL A 173 -16.32 -30.75 45.10
N GLU A 174 -17.48 -30.96 44.46
CA GLU A 174 -18.39 -32.09 44.73
C GLU A 174 -19.13 -32.48 43.42
N GLU A 175 -19.21 -33.78 43.18
CA GLU A 175 -19.68 -34.44 41.96
C GLU A 175 -21.21 -34.60 41.86
N SER A 176 -21.69 -34.60 40.61
CA SER A 176 -22.86 -35.31 40.02
C SER A 176 -24.27 -34.65 40.04
N PRO A 177 -25.18 -34.99 39.09
CA PRO A 177 -25.05 -35.86 37.91
C PRO A 177 -25.27 -35.15 36.57
N ALA A 178 -24.77 -35.79 35.51
CA ALA A 178 -24.82 -35.37 34.12
C ALA A 178 -26.24 -35.09 33.61
N VAL A 179 -26.42 -33.90 33.03
CA VAL A 179 -27.35 -33.66 31.93
C VAL A 179 -26.52 -33.08 30.80
N THR A 180 -26.12 -33.94 29.87
CA THR A 180 -25.54 -33.57 28.58
C THR A 180 -26.56 -32.78 27.77
N ILE A 181 -26.38 -31.48 27.70
CA ILE A 181 -26.73 -30.70 26.51
C ILE A 181 -25.38 -30.22 25.99
N GLU A 182 -24.87 -30.90 24.97
CA GLU A 182 -23.77 -30.39 24.16
C GLU A 182 -24.32 -29.18 23.40
N GLU A 183 -24.19 -27.98 23.96
CA GLU A 183 -24.28 -26.75 23.18
C GLU A 183 -23.00 -26.69 22.34
N GLU A 184 -23.12 -26.99 21.05
CA GLU A 184 -22.08 -26.69 20.06
C GLU A 184 -21.80 -25.18 20.12
N THR A 185 -20.74 -24.79 20.84
CA THR A 185 -20.26 -23.41 20.83
C THR A 185 -19.82 -23.08 19.41
N ASN A 186 -20.57 -22.22 18.72
CA ASN A 186 -20.26 -21.80 17.36
C ASN A 186 -18.83 -21.19 17.33
N LYS A 187 -17.93 -21.81 16.55
CA LYS A 187 -16.51 -21.41 16.39
C LYS A 187 -16.36 -19.95 15.96
N LEU A 188 -17.39 -19.34 15.38
CA LEU A 188 -17.43 -17.91 15.05
C LEU A 188 -17.13 -17.01 16.26
N TYR A 189 -17.56 -17.41 17.46
CA TYR A 189 -17.40 -16.59 18.66
C TYR A 189 -15.97 -16.50 19.19
N ASP A 190 -15.06 -17.36 18.72
CA ASP A 190 -13.63 -17.23 18.97
C ASP A 190 -13.03 -16.01 18.25
N PHE A 191 -13.74 -15.50 17.24
CA PHE A 191 -13.31 -14.39 16.39
C PHE A 191 -14.15 -13.13 16.62
N VAL A 192 -15.45 -13.22 16.86
CA VAL A 192 -16.36 -12.07 17.03
C VAL A 192 -17.19 -12.23 18.30
N PRO A 193 -17.34 -11.21 19.17
CA PRO A 193 -18.27 -11.29 20.28
C PRO A 193 -19.69 -11.52 19.79
N HIS A 194 -20.52 -12.20 20.59
CA HIS A 194 -21.92 -12.37 20.24
C HIS A 194 -22.61 -11.00 20.08
N ILE A 195 -23.19 -10.77 18.91
CA ILE A 195 -23.97 -9.58 18.60
C ILE A 195 -25.42 -9.85 18.99
N GLU A 196 -25.96 -9.15 19.99
CA GLU A 196 -27.34 -9.31 20.47
C GLU A 196 -28.37 -8.56 19.61
N SER A 197 -27.92 -7.57 18.83
CA SER A 197 -28.77 -6.75 17.97
C SER A 197 -29.02 -7.43 16.61
N ARG A 198 -30.29 -7.68 16.27
CA ARG A 198 -30.72 -8.35 15.02
C ARG A 198 -30.40 -7.62 13.70
N ASN A 199 -29.70 -6.48 13.74
CA ASN A 199 -29.44 -5.63 12.56
C ASN A 199 -27.94 -5.40 12.29
N GLU A 200 -27.05 -6.03 13.06
CA GLU A 200 -25.61 -5.87 12.90
C GLU A 200 -25.02 -7.11 12.22
N SER A 201 -24.28 -6.89 11.13
CA SER A 201 -23.68 -7.97 10.34
C SER A 201 -22.36 -8.46 10.95
N TYR A 202 -22.29 -9.76 11.24
CA TYR A 202 -21.08 -10.44 11.67
C TYR A 202 -20.00 -10.38 10.60
N LEU A 203 -20.36 -10.56 9.32
CA LEU A 203 -19.41 -10.54 8.20
C LEU A 203 -18.79 -9.16 8.04
N TYR A 204 -19.60 -8.10 8.12
CA TYR A 204 -19.09 -6.72 8.10
C TYR A 204 -18.15 -6.46 9.29
N ASN A 205 -18.49 -6.93 10.49
CA ASN A 205 -17.65 -6.73 11.67
C ASN A 205 -16.26 -7.36 11.47
N LEU A 206 -16.19 -8.61 10.99
CA LEU A 206 -14.92 -9.27 10.66
C LEU A 206 -14.12 -8.50 9.60
N LEU A 207 -14.76 -8.09 8.51
CA LEU A 207 -14.09 -7.35 7.43
C LEU A 207 -13.60 -5.98 7.92
N SER A 208 -14.35 -5.29 8.77
CA SER A 208 -13.97 -3.97 9.31
C SER A 208 -12.68 -3.99 10.13
N ARG A 209 -12.31 -5.14 10.69
CA ARG A 209 -11.05 -5.33 11.43
C ARG A 209 -9.81 -5.34 10.53
N LEU A 210 -9.99 -5.53 9.23
CA LEU A 210 -8.92 -5.49 8.22
C LEU A 210 -8.51 -4.06 7.84
N ASN A 211 -9.31 -3.06 8.20
CA ASN A 211 -9.03 -1.64 7.95
C ASN A 211 -7.77 -1.18 8.70
N GLU A 212 -6.94 -0.32 8.09
CA GLU A 212 -5.70 0.21 8.71
C GLU A 212 -5.94 1.01 10.00
N SER A 213 -7.13 1.57 10.18
CA SER A 213 -7.50 2.29 11.40
C SER A 213 -7.93 1.39 12.55
N SER A 214 -8.04 0.07 12.33
CA SER A 214 -8.43 -0.87 13.38
C SER A 214 -7.30 -1.03 14.41
N LYS A 215 -7.66 -1.30 15.66
CA LYS A 215 -6.67 -1.62 16.71
C LYS A 215 -5.85 -2.86 16.37
N GLU A 216 -6.41 -3.76 15.57
CA GLU A 216 -5.70 -4.94 15.08
C GLU A 216 -4.67 -4.61 14.00
N ALA A 217 -4.74 -3.45 13.35
CA ALA A 217 -3.73 -3.05 12.40
C ALA A 217 -2.37 -2.74 13.05
N VAL A 218 -2.31 -2.46 14.36
CA VAL A 218 -1.06 -2.17 15.09
C VAL A 218 -0.33 -3.47 15.40
N GLU A 219 0.89 -3.62 14.87
CA GLU A 219 1.76 -4.77 15.11
C GLU A 219 2.73 -4.46 16.25
N SER A 220 2.70 -5.22 17.34
CA SER A 220 3.74 -5.20 18.37
C SER A 220 4.29 -6.62 18.51
N ALA A 221 5.61 -6.78 18.33
CA ALA A 221 6.28 -8.09 18.40
C ALA A 221 6.27 -8.72 19.81
N GLU A 222 5.83 -7.97 20.82
CA GLU A 222 5.77 -8.38 22.22
C GLU A 222 4.40 -8.97 22.61
N LEU A 223 3.38 -8.83 21.76
CA LEU A 223 2.04 -9.32 22.02
C LEU A 223 1.72 -10.55 21.15
N PRO A 224 1.00 -11.55 21.70
CA PRO A 224 0.53 -12.68 20.91
C PRO A 224 -0.41 -12.20 19.80
N LEU A 225 -0.31 -12.83 18.63
CA LEU A 225 -1.20 -12.59 17.50
C LEU A 225 -2.66 -12.81 17.94
N SER A 226 -3.59 -11.93 17.53
CA SER A 226 -5.03 -12.15 17.76
C SER A 226 -5.50 -13.40 17.02
N SER A 227 -6.58 -14.05 17.49
CA SER A 227 -7.12 -15.28 16.88
C SER A 227 -7.32 -15.14 15.36
N LEU A 228 -7.83 -13.98 14.91
CA LEU A 228 -8.02 -13.67 13.49
C LEU A 228 -6.70 -13.62 12.72
N LYS A 229 -5.65 -13.01 13.28
CA LYS A 229 -4.32 -12.95 12.64
C LYS A 229 -3.66 -14.32 12.57
N GLN A 230 -3.78 -15.13 13.63
CA GLN A 230 -3.28 -16.50 13.63
C GLN A 230 -3.99 -17.32 12.55
N TYR A 231 -5.32 -17.16 12.43
CA TYR A 231 -6.08 -17.81 11.38
C TYR A 231 -5.62 -17.37 9.98
N LEU A 232 -5.49 -16.06 9.73
CA LEU A 232 -5.08 -15.52 8.43
C LEU A 232 -3.60 -15.71 8.09
N HIS A 233 -2.76 -16.14 9.03
CA HIS A 233 -1.34 -16.38 8.79
C HIS A 233 -1.14 -17.41 7.67
N VAL A 234 -0.29 -17.08 6.71
CA VAL A 234 0.17 -17.99 5.67
C VAL A 234 1.68 -18.00 5.69
N GLU A 235 2.27 -19.18 5.73
CA GLU A 235 3.71 -19.37 5.83
C GLU A 235 4.41 -18.87 4.55
N ARG A 236 5.42 -18.02 4.71
CA ARG A 236 6.18 -17.45 3.56
C ARG A 236 7.50 -18.19 3.33
N PRO A 237 8.03 -18.24 2.09
CA PRO A 237 9.35 -18.83 1.82
C PRO A 237 10.48 -18.19 2.66
N ILE A 238 10.40 -16.88 2.90
CA ILE A 238 11.34 -16.14 3.74
C ILE A 238 11.33 -16.59 5.21
N GLU A 239 10.17 -17.01 5.72
CA GLU A 239 10.00 -17.52 7.07
C GLU A 239 10.67 -18.88 7.24
N LYS A 240 10.51 -19.77 6.25
CA LYS A 240 11.24 -21.05 6.20
C LYS A 240 12.75 -20.83 6.20
N LYS A 241 13.23 -19.86 5.41
CA LYS A 241 14.66 -19.52 5.37
C LYS A 241 15.14 -18.98 6.71
N LEU A 242 14.36 -18.13 7.38
CA LEU A 242 14.68 -17.63 8.70
C LEU A 242 14.74 -18.77 9.74
N LEU A 243 13.75 -19.65 9.75
CA LEU A 243 13.73 -20.84 10.62
C LEU A 243 14.98 -21.69 10.44
N GLN A 244 15.37 -21.97 9.18
CA GLN A 244 16.58 -22.71 8.86
C GLN A 244 17.85 -22.04 9.41
N LEU A 245 17.93 -20.70 9.37
CA LEU A 245 19.08 -19.96 9.91
C LEU A 245 19.13 -19.97 11.45
N LEU A 246 17.98 -19.88 12.11
CA LEU A 246 17.86 -19.89 13.57
C LEU A 246 18.07 -21.28 14.18
N GLN A 247 17.79 -22.35 13.43
CA GLN A 247 17.99 -23.73 13.88
C GLN A 247 19.45 -24.20 13.81
N GLN A 248 20.35 -23.42 13.20
CA GLN A 248 21.77 -23.79 13.12
C GLN A 248 22.44 -23.83 14.52
N PRO A 249 23.49 -24.67 14.69
CA PRO A 249 24.07 -24.98 16.00
C PRO A 249 24.71 -23.77 16.70
N GLU A 250 24.95 -23.91 18.01
CA GLU A 250 25.45 -22.90 18.95
C GLU A 250 26.86 -22.40 18.61
N GLN A 251 26.97 -21.53 17.60
CA GLN A 251 28.10 -20.65 17.36
C GLN A 251 27.64 -19.20 17.48
N LYS A 252 28.56 -18.31 17.84
CA LYS A 252 28.28 -16.88 17.91
C LYS A 252 27.75 -16.36 16.57
N ARG A 253 26.56 -15.76 16.57
CA ARG A 253 25.87 -15.38 15.33
C ARG A 253 24.99 -14.15 15.44
N LEU A 254 25.17 -13.23 14.50
CA LEU A 254 24.28 -12.11 14.24
C LEU A 254 23.45 -12.41 12.97
N THR A 255 22.13 -12.43 13.13
CA THR A 255 21.16 -12.59 12.03
C THR A 255 20.49 -11.26 11.74
N LEU A 256 20.72 -10.70 10.56
CA LEU A 256 20.14 -9.45 10.11
C LEU A 256 18.84 -9.71 9.35
N LEU A 257 17.73 -9.20 9.87
CA LEU A 257 16.42 -9.19 9.20
C LEU A 257 16.19 -7.82 8.58
N ILE A 258 16.43 -7.72 7.28
CA ILE A 258 16.43 -6.44 6.57
C ILE A 258 15.14 -6.27 5.79
N GLY A 259 14.48 -5.15 5.98
CA GLY A 259 13.28 -4.80 5.22
C GLY A 259 12.73 -3.45 5.61
N SER A 260 11.73 -2.99 4.86
CA SER A 260 11.00 -1.75 5.10
C SER A 260 9.94 -1.92 6.19
N VAL A 261 9.37 -0.79 6.63
CA VAL A 261 8.21 -0.79 7.54
C VAL A 261 7.03 -1.44 6.83
N GLY A 262 6.36 -2.38 7.50
CA GLY A 262 5.19 -3.09 6.95
C GLY A 262 5.48 -4.37 6.15
N ASP A 263 6.75 -4.73 5.91
CA ASP A 263 7.11 -5.96 5.17
C ASP A 263 6.77 -7.28 5.91
N GLY A 264 6.24 -7.18 7.13
CA GLY A 264 5.84 -8.31 7.97
C GLY A 264 6.94 -8.85 8.88
N LYS A 265 8.03 -8.09 9.10
CA LYS A 265 9.14 -8.49 9.99
C LYS A 265 8.63 -8.84 11.40
N SER A 266 7.89 -7.90 12.00
CA SER A 266 7.26 -8.07 13.33
C SER A 266 6.29 -9.24 13.35
N HIS A 267 5.45 -9.37 12.31
CA HIS A 267 4.48 -10.46 12.19
C HIS A 267 5.13 -11.85 12.16
N ILE A 268 6.20 -12.06 11.37
CA ILE A 268 6.93 -13.33 11.34
C ILE A 268 7.55 -13.61 12.70
N LEU A 269 8.20 -12.62 13.33
CA LEU A 269 8.79 -12.80 14.66
C LEU A 269 7.74 -13.17 15.73
N SER A 270 6.57 -12.51 15.74
CA SER A 270 5.45 -12.86 16.62
C SER A 270 4.89 -14.25 16.33
N HIS A 271 4.80 -14.64 15.05
CA HIS A 271 4.34 -15.97 14.69
C HIS A 271 5.29 -17.05 15.20
N LEU A 272 6.59 -16.86 15.00
CA LEU A 272 7.63 -17.76 15.50
C LEU A 272 7.57 -17.92 17.03
N GLN A 273 7.28 -16.85 17.78
CA GLN A 273 7.08 -16.93 19.24
C GLN A 273 5.93 -17.88 19.62
N SER A 274 4.87 -17.91 18.83
CA SER A 274 3.71 -18.79 19.07
C SER A 274 3.90 -20.22 18.53
N ALA A 275 4.50 -20.37 17.35
CA ALA A 275 4.62 -21.64 16.65
C ALA A 275 5.81 -22.49 17.13
N GLU A 276 6.92 -21.84 17.50
CA GLU A 276 8.19 -22.50 17.87
C GLU A 276 8.70 -21.98 19.24
N PRO A 277 7.95 -22.20 20.33
CA PRO A 277 8.26 -21.63 21.64
C PRO A 277 9.61 -22.10 22.20
N GLU A 278 10.04 -23.32 21.88
CA GLU A 278 11.33 -23.87 22.31
C GLU A 278 12.51 -23.13 21.67
N LEU A 279 12.45 -22.90 20.34
CA LEU A 279 13.45 -22.12 19.62
C LEU A 279 13.47 -20.67 20.10
N MET A 280 12.29 -20.06 20.30
CA MET A 280 12.21 -18.65 20.68
C MET A 280 12.62 -18.40 22.13
N ASN A 281 12.55 -19.41 23.00
CA ASN A 281 13.16 -19.34 24.33
C ASN A 281 14.69 -19.20 24.27
N ARG A 282 15.38 -19.84 23.32
CA ARG A 282 16.84 -19.67 23.09
C ARG A 282 17.19 -18.22 22.72
N TYR A 283 16.30 -17.56 21.98
CA TYR A 283 16.43 -16.18 21.51
C TYR A 283 15.72 -15.15 22.41
N LYS A 284 15.25 -15.54 23.60
CA LYS A 284 14.60 -14.64 24.54
C LYS A 284 15.55 -13.50 24.93
N ASN A 285 15.12 -12.25 24.78
CA ASN A 285 15.92 -11.03 24.95
C ASN A 285 17.10 -10.85 23.97
N LYS A 286 17.20 -11.69 22.94
CA LYS A 286 18.22 -11.65 21.87
C LYS A 286 17.65 -11.22 20.52
N ILE A 287 16.35 -10.96 20.46
CA ILE A 287 15.68 -10.43 19.27
C ILE A 287 15.41 -8.97 19.52
N TRP A 288 15.90 -8.11 18.63
CA TRP A 288 15.54 -6.71 18.62
C TRP A 288 14.73 -6.40 17.37
N ASN A 289 13.46 -6.14 17.60
CA ASN A 289 12.56 -5.69 16.55
C ASN A 289 12.67 -4.18 16.36
N ASP A 290 12.67 -3.75 15.11
CA ASP A 290 12.67 -2.36 14.68
C ASP A 290 13.72 -1.46 15.35
N ALA A 291 14.99 -1.64 14.96
CA ALA A 291 16.12 -0.82 15.41
C ALA A 291 16.10 0.64 14.88
N THR A 292 14.91 1.22 14.73
CA THR A 292 14.68 2.62 14.36
C THR A 292 14.13 3.46 15.53
N GLU A 293 13.72 2.83 16.63
CA GLU A 293 13.22 3.52 17.83
C GLU A 293 14.26 3.53 18.97
N SER A 294 14.38 4.65 19.69
CA SER A 294 15.25 4.76 20.86
C SER A 294 14.61 4.07 22.07
N LEU A 295 15.28 3.06 22.62
CA LEU A 295 14.85 2.33 23.83
C LEU A 295 15.02 3.15 25.13
N SER A 296 15.48 4.41 25.06
CA SER A 296 15.68 5.26 26.23
C SER A 296 15.49 6.74 25.88
N PRO A 297 14.86 7.56 26.76
CA PRO A 297 14.64 9.00 26.52
C PRO A 297 15.92 9.84 26.35
N HIS A 298 17.08 9.27 26.66
CA HIS A 298 18.37 9.96 26.74
C HIS A 298 19.45 9.38 25.80
N LYS A 299 19.15 8.35 25.00
CA LYS A 299 20.09 7.76 24.04
C LYS A 299 19.53 7.82 22.63
N THR A 300 20.41 8.01 21.65
CA THR A 300 20.01 7.88 20.25
C THR A 300 19.83 6.41 19.87
N ALA A 301 18.99 6.12 18.88
CA ALA A 301 18.82 4.76 18.36
C ALA A 301 20.17 4.16 17.88
N MET A 302 21.05 4.99 17.32
CA MET A 302 22.38 4.59 16.84
C MET A 302 23.34 4.22 17.98
N GLU A 303 23.34 4.97 19.09
CA GLU A 303 24.13 4.62 20.28
C GLU A 303 23.68 3.28 20.88
N THR A 304 22.37 3.06 20.93
CA THR A 304 21.81 1.80 21.42
C THR A 304 22.16 0.64 20.48
N LEU A 305 22.15 0.89 19.17
CA LEU A 305 22.56 -0.07 18.15
C LEU A 305 24.03 -0.46 18.29
N TYR A 306 24.90 0.53 18.49
CA TYR A 306 26.32 0.30 18.74
C TYR A 306 26.55 -0.57 19.97
N GLU A 307 25.96 -0.22 21.12
CA GLU A 307 26.13 -0.98 22.37
C GLU A 307 25.69 -2.45 22.24
N LYS A 308 24.58 -2.70 21.54
CA LYS A 308 24.05 -4.06 21.33
C LYS A 308 24.90 -4.87 20.36
N LEU A 309 25.59 -4.22 19.42
CA LEU A 309 26.43 -4.88 18.45
C LEU A 309 27.89 -5.06 18.90
N ILE A 310 28.34 -4.45 20.02
CA ILE A 310 29.69 -4.64 20.58
C ILE A 310 30.13 -6.11 20.64
N PRO A 311 29.30 -7.09 21.05
CA PRO A 311 29.70 -8.50 21.01
C PRO A 311 30.15 -8.95 19.62
N PHE A 312 29.57 -8.42 18.55
CA PHE A 312 29.88 -8.75 17.16
C PHE A 312 30.89 -7.80 16.49
N SER A 313 31.63 -7.02 17.29
CA SER A 313 32.77 -6.23 16.81
C SER A 313 33.97 -7.11 16.47
N ASP A 314 34.84 -6.62 15.58
CA ASP A 314 36.03 -7.34 15.10
C ASP A 314 36.88 -7.90 16.26
N GLN A 315 36.97 -7.17 17.37
CA GLN A 315 37.74 -7.53 18.57
C GLN A 315 37.13 -8.70 19.35
N ARG A 316 35.82 -8.96 19.22
CA ARG A 316 35.08 -9.95 20.01
C ARG A 316 34.46 -11.06 19.17
N LEU A 317 34.66 -11.09 17.85
CA LEU A 317 34.07 -12.12 16.99
C LEU A 317 34.43 -13.56 17.40
N THR A 318 35.63 -13.78 17.92
CA THR A 318 36.10 -15.11 18.38
C THR A 318 35.74 -15.41 19.84
N GLU A 319 35.10 -14.49 20.55
CA GLU A 319 34.79 -14.61 21.98
C GLU A 319 33.30 -14.86 22.23
N GLY A 320 32.97 -15.86 23.05
CA GLY A 320 31.59 -16.12 23.46
C GLY A 320 30.75 -16.89 22.42
N SER A 321 29.47 -17.03 22.73
CA SER A 321 28.47 -17.76 21.93
C SER A 321 27.20 -16.93 21.79
N ASP A 322 27.35 -15.60 21.67
CA ASP A 322 26.23 -14.67 21.59
C ASP A 322 25.44 -14.88 20.30
N GLU A 323 24.13 -14.93 20.44
CA GLU A 323 23.22 -15.02 19.31
C GLU A 323 22.31 -13.82 19.34
N PHE A 324 22.14 -13.16 18.21
CA PHE A 324 21.34 -11.96 18.14
C PHE A 324 20.61 -11.86 16.81
N VAL A 325 19.33 -11.54 16.86
CA VAL A 325 18.50 -11.28 15.68
C VAL A 325 18.15 -9.80 15.68
N LEU A 326 18.61 -9.09 14.65
CA LEU A 326 18.42 -7.67 14.50
C LEU A 326 17.49 -7.41 13.31
N ALA A 327 16.28 -6.94 13.56
CA ALA A 327 15.39 -6.44 12.52
C ALA A 327 15.63 -4.94 12.32
N ILE A 328 16.08 -4.56 11.12
CA ILE A 328 16.51 -3.20 10.81
C ILE A 328 16.12 -2.80 9.38
N ASN A 329 15.85 -1.51 9.18
CA ASN A 329 15.69 -0.96 7.84
C ASN A 329 17.06 -0.81 7.16
N LEU A 330 17.16 -1.18 5.87
CA LEU A 330 18.40 -1.09 5.08
C LEU A 330 19.05 0.31 5.14
N GLY A 331 18.26 1.38 5.10
CA GLY A 331 18.80 2.75 5.19
C GLY A 331 19.38 3.08 6.56
N VAL A 332 18.82 2.51 7.63
CA VAL A 332 19.30 2.69 9.01
C VAL A 332 20.57 1.87 9.23
N LEU A 333 20.64 0.66 8.67
CA LEU A 333 21.86 -0.16 8.65
C LEU A 333 23.00 0.57 7.91
N HIS A 334 22.72 1.13 6.73
CA HIS A 334 23.72 1.91 5.99
C HIS A 334 24.23 3.09 6.81
N LYS A 335 23.33 3.90 7.38
CA LYS A 335 23.70 5.04 8.23
C LYS A 335 24.51 4.61 9.46
N PHE A 336 24.16 3.49 10.07
CA PHE A 336 24.91 2.95 11.20
C PHE A 336 26.34 2.56 10.81
N LEU A 337 26.49 1.74 9.77
CA LEU A 337 27.79 1.20 9.36
C LEU A 337 28.72 2.27 8.78
N TYR A 338 28.20 3.17 7.94
CA TYR A 338 29.04 4.09 7.18
C TYR A 338 29.11 5.51 7.77
N ASP A 339 28.05 6.00 8.41
CA ASP A 339 28.08 7.35 8.97
C ASP A 339 28.48 7.32 10.44
N TYR A 340 27.88 6.42 11.23
CA TYR A 340 28.04 6.42 12.68
C TYR A 340 29.34 5.72 13.11
N VAL A 341 29.55 4.46 12.70
CA VAL A 341 30.75 3.69 13.08
C VAL A 341 32.04 4.36 12.60
N HIS A 342 32.07 4.90 11.38
CA HIS A 342 33.25 5.63 10.88
C HIS A 342 33.49 6.99 11.56
N SER A 343 32.47 7.59 12.17
CA SER A 343 32.61 8.87 12.89
C SER A 343 33.13 8.72 14.32
N LEU A 344 33.16 7.49 14.85
CA LEU A 344 33.57 7.20 16.22
C LEU A 344 35.06 6.85 16.28
N ASP A 345 35.81 7.59 17.09
CA ASP A 345 37.12 7.16 17.60
C ASP A 345 36.92 6.16 18.76
N GLY A 346 36.24 5.05 18.49
CA GLY A 346 35.88 4.03 19.49
C GLY A 346 36.87 2.87 19.61
N ASP A 347 36.83 2.15 20.73
CA ASP A 347 37.65 0.95 20.98
C ASP A 347 37.22 -0.28 20.14
N TYR A 348 36.04 -0.24 19.51
CA TYR A 348 35.45 -1.36 18.78
C TYR A 348 35.22 -1.00 17.31
N THR A 349 35.56 -1.92 16.41
CA THR A 349 35.41 -1.76 14.95
C THR A 349 34.50 -2.86 14.38
N PHE A 350 33.93 -2.61 13.20
CA PHE A 350 32.96 -3.50 12.54
C PHE A 350 33.32 -3.78 11.07
N ASN A 351 34.62 -3.85 10.75
CA ASN A 351 35.08 -3.97 9.37
C ASN A 351 34.66 -5.31 8.74
N GLU A 352 34.64 -6.41 9.50
CA GLU A 352 34.16 -7.70 9.00
C GLU A 352 32.66 -7.67 8.68
N LEU A 353 31.86 -6.98 9.51
CA LEU A 353 30.43 -6.79 9.25
C LEU A 353 30.20 -5.92 8.01
N ILE A 354 30.98 -4.84 7.83
CA ILE A 354 30.93 -3.98 6.64
C ILE A 354 31.29 -4.81 5.40
N ALA A 355 32.40 -5.55 5.43
CA ALA A 355 32.83 -6.41 4.33
C ALA A 355 31.78 -7.46 3.98
N TYR A 356 31.14 -8.07 4.98
CA TYR A 356 30.04 -9.02 4.78
C TYR A 356 28.83 -8.36 4.09
N VAL A 357 28.43 -7.17 4.53
CA VAL A 357 27.30 -6.44 3.91
C VAL A 357 27.63 -6.02 2.47
N GLU A 358 28.86 -5.57 2.20
CA GLU A 358 29.30 -5.22 0.84
C GLU A 358 29.34 -6.43 -0.09
N GLN A 359 29.91 -7.55 0.36
CA GLN A 359 29.96 -8.80 -0.40
C GLN A 359 28.58 -9.39 -0.68
N SER A 360 27.59 -9.10 0.18
CA SER A 360 26.22 -9.55 -0.02
C SER A 360 25.49 -8.84 -1.17
N GLU A 361 26.07 -7.76 -1.71
CA GLU A 361 25.49 -6.91 -2.76
C GLU A 361 24.08 -6.41 -2.42
N ILE A 362 23.71 -6.31 -1.14
CA ILE A 362 22.34 -5.92 -0.72
C ILE A 362 21.96 -4.48 -1.10
N PHE A 363 22.94 -3.61 -1.29
CA PHE A 363 22.74 -2.25 -1.77
C PHE A 363 22.59 -2.18 -3.30
N GLU A 364 22.97 -3.24 -4.02
CA GLU A 364 22.74 -3.36 -5.45
C GLU A 364 21.30 -3.82 -5.72
N ASN A 365 20.78 -3.54 -6.92
CA ASN A 365 19.45 -4.02 -7.35
C ASN A 365 19.45 -5.50 -7.79
N GLU A 366 20.48 -6.26 -7.43
CA GLU A 366 20.55 -7.72 -7.60
C GLU A 366 20.00 -8.44 -6.35
N ILE A 367 19.76 -9.75 -6.45
CA ILE A 367 19.35 -10.54 -5.27
C ILE A 367 20.53 -10.59 -4.32
N SER A 368 20.29 -10.37 -3.01
CA SER A 368 21.36 -10.50 -2.03
C SER A 368 21.95 -11.91 -2.08
N GLN A 369 23.25 -11.99 -2.34
CA GLN A 369 23.94 -13.27 -2.42
C GLN A 369 24.06 -13.86 -1.01
N ALA A 370 23.78 -15.16 -0.89
CA ALA A 370 24.00 -15.88 0.37
C ALA A 370 25.51 -16.07 0.55
N VAL A 371 26.16 -15.07 1.14
CA VAL A 371 27.56 -15.18 1.56
C VAL A 371 27.57 -16.06 2.81
N GLU A 372 28.18 -17.24 2.73
CA GLU A 372 28.41 -18.05 3.91
C GLU A 372 29.44 -17.34 4.80
N HIS A 373 29.05 -17.05 6.04
CA HIS A 373 29.92 -16.46 7.04
C HIS A 373 29.66 -17.14 8.38
N ASP A 374 30.71 -17.41 9.14
CA ASP A 374 30.61 -18.17 10.39
C ASP A 374 29.76 -17.42 11.42
N CYS A 375 29.96 -16.11 11.55
CA CYS A 375 29.31 -15.26 12.55
C CYS A 375 28.15 -14.40 12.03
N PHE A 376 27.91 -14.32 10.73
CA PHE A 376 26.96 -13.37 10.15
C PHE A 376 25.99 -14.10 9.22
N SER A 377 24.72 -13.72 9.29
CA SER A 377 23.69 -14.21 8.38
C SER A 377 22.68 -13.10 8.12
N MET A 378 22.04 -13.14 6.96
CA MET A 378 21.15 -12.07 6.54
C MET A 378 19.97 -12.61 5.74
N VAL A 379 18.80 -12.01 5.98
CA VAL A 379 17.58 -12.26 5.22
C VAL A 379 16.98 -10.91 4.83
N SER A 380 16.87 -10.67 3.52
CA SER A 380 16.26 -9.46 2.96
C SER A 380 14.82 -9.75 2.54
N PHE A 381 13.86 -9.01 3.09
CA PHE A 381 12.45 -9.06 2.72
C PHE A 381 12.21 -8.53 1.30
N SER A 382 13.06 -7.63 0.82
CA SER A 382 12.94 -7.05 -0.52
C SER A 382 13.27 -8.04 -1.64
N ASP A 383 13.92 -9.16 -1.33
CA ASP A 383 14.16 -10.25 -2.28
C ASP A 383 12.97 -11.21 -2.44
N TYR A 384 11.94 -11.09 -1.59
CA TYR A 384 10.76 -11.96 -1.59
C TYR A 384 9.48 -11.15 -1.82
N PRO A 385 9.21 -10.76 -3.09
CA PRO A 385 7.92 -10.17 -3.45
C PRO A 385 6.74 -11.03 -3.02
N MET A 386 5.55 -10.44 -2.93
CA MET A 386 4.31 -11.17 -2.61
C MET A 386 3.80 -12.02 -3.77
N TYR A 387 4.60 -12.24 -4.82
CA TYR A 387 4.23 -12.97 -6.02
C TYR A 387 5.46 -13.69 -6.57
N GLU A 388 5.24 -14.75 -7.34
CA GLU A 388 6.25 -15.59 -7.95
C GLU A 388 6.31 -15.40 -9.48
N LEU A 389 7.46 -15.68 -10.07
CA LEU A 389 7.60 -15.78 -11.53
C LEU A 389 7.46 -17.23 -11.96
N THR A 390 6.61 -17.48 -12.95
CA THR A 390 6.42 -18.79 -13.57
C THR A 390 6.62 -18.69 -15.09
N LYS A 391 6.69 -19.84 -15.78
CA LYS A 391 6.65 -19.89 -17.26
C LYS A 391 5.38 -19.24 -17.85
N GLY A 392 4.27 -19.27 -17.11
CA GLY A 392 2.98 -18.72 -17.51
C GLY A 392 2.81 -17.23 -17.24
N GLY A 393 3.70 -16.63 -16.45
CA GLY A 393 3.64 -15.23 -16.03
C GLY A 393 3.75 -15.07 -14.52
N VAL A 394 3.29 -13.93 -14.01
CA VAL A 394 3.24 -13.66 -12.57
C VAL A 394 2.03 -14.35 -11.95
N GLU A 395 2.25 -15.01 -10.83
CA GLU A 395 1.22 -15.62 -9.99
C GLU A 395 1.53 -15.32 -8.53
N SER A 396 0.56 -15.46 -7.62
CA SER A 396 0.83 -15.37 -6.18
C SER A 396 0.09 -16.46 -5.43
N ASN A 397 0.81 -17.52 -5.07
CA ASN A 397 0.23 -18.57 -4.23
C ASN A 397 -0.07 -18.04 -2.82
N PHE A 398 0.80 -17.18 -2.30
CA PHE A 398 0.65 -16.56 -0.98
C PHE A 398 -0.66 -15.77 -0.85
N LEU A 399 -0.92 -14.81 -1.76
CA LEU A 399 -2.15 -14.02 -1.73
C LEU A 399 -3.39 -14.88 -1.99
N MET A 400 -3.28 -15.88 -2.88
CA MET A 400 -4.37 -16.82 -3.13
C MET A 400 -4.75 -17.62 -1.88
N GLN A 401 -3.78 -18.09 -1.08
CA GLN A 401 -4.04 -18.83 0.15
C GLN A 401 -4.73 -17.95 1.20
N ILE A 402 -4.32 -16.69 1.34
CA ILE A 402 -4.99 -15.74 2.24
C ILE A 402 -6.46 -15.54 1.81
N LEU A 403 -6.71 -15.30 0.52
CA LEU A 403 -8.08 -15.17 0.01
C LEU A 403 -8.87 -16.48 0.13
N SER A 404 -8.21 -17.64 0.08
CA SER A 404 -8.84 -18.94 0.31
C SER A 404 -9.34 -19.07 1.74
N LYS A 405 -8.48 -18.72 2.72
CA LYS A 405 -8.88 -18.64 4.13
C LYS A 405 -10.01 -17.65 4.40
N MET A 406 -10.13 -16.59 3.60
CA MET A 406 -11.20 -15.60 3.75
C MET A 406 -12.51 -16.00 3.07
N PHE A 407 -12.48 -16.59 1.88
CA PHE A 407 -13.67 -16.71 1.02
C PHE A 407 -14.10 -18.13 0.69
N ASP A 408 -13.35 -19.17 1.08
CA ASP A 408 -13.78 -20.56 0.89
C ASP A 408 -14.96 -20.91 1.78
N GLN A 409 -15.88 -21.71 1.24
CA GLN A 409 -17.06 -22.20 1.98
C GLN A 409 -16.69 -23.47 2.74
N ASN A 410 -16.25 -23.30 4.00
CA ASN A 410 -15.97 -24.41 4.90
C ASN A 410 -16.33 -24.04 6.35
N ASP A 411 -16.62 -25.05 7.16
CA ASP A 411 -17.12 -24.89 8.54
C ASP A 411 -16.06 -24.40 9.54
N ASP A 412 -14.82 -24.24 9.08
CA ASP A 412 -13.71 -23.69 9.86
C ASP A 412 -13.40 -22.23 9.49
N ASN A 413 -14.04 -21.69 8.44
CA ASN A 413 -13.80 -20.33 7.97
C ASN A 413 -14.71 -19.35 8.74
N PRO A 414 -14.15 -18.47 9.59
CA PRO A 414 -14.95 -17.52 10.37
C PRO A 414 -15.74 -16.54 9.50
N PHE A 415 -15.25 -16.18 8.31
CA PHE A 415 -15.98 -15.31 7.40
C PHE A 415 -17.18 -16.02 6.76
N TYR A 416 -17.05 -17.32 6.46
CA TYR A 416 -18.16 -18.11 5.95
C TYR A 416 -19.22 -18.36 7.04
N LEU A 417 -18.78 -18.71 8.26
CA LEU A 417 -19.68 -18.85 9.41
C LEU A 417 -20.42 -17.54 9.70
N ALA A 418 -19.73 -16.40 9.60
CA ALA A 418 -20.36 -15.08 9.74
C ALA A 418 -21.38 -14.80 8.64
N TYR A 419 -21.07 -15.15 7.38
CA TYR A 419 -22.00 -15.06 6.26
C TYR A 419 -23.25 -15.91 6.51
N GLU A 420 -23.10 -17.17 6.94
CA GLU A 420 -24.24 -18.04 7.22
C GLU A 420 -25.11 -17.54 8.36
N GLU A 421 -24.49 -17.01 9.43
CA GLU A 421 -25.21 -16.46 10.56
C GLU A 421 -25.99 -15.19 10.18
N ASP A 422 -25.38 -14.30 9.38
CA ASP A 422 -26.05 -13.12 8.83
C ASP A 422 -27.25 -13.54 7.93
N MET A 423 -27.10 -14.57 7.10
CA MET A 423 -28.20 -15.11 6.27
C MET A 423 -29.34 -15.68 7.11
N LYS A 424 -29.05 -16.36 8.23
CA LYS A 424 -30.10 -16.85 9.17
C LYS A 424 -30.86 -15.71 9.82
N GLN A 425 -30.21 -14.56 9.98
CA GLN A 425 -30.81 -13.33 10.53
C GLN A 425 -31.48 -12.46 9.46
N ASP A 426 -31.58 -12.93 8.22
CA ASP A 426 -32.14 -12.21 7.07
C ASP A 426 -31.38 -10.89 6.75
N ILE A 427 -30.08 -10.85 7.07
CA ILE A 427 -29.19 -9.73 6.79
C ILE A 427 -28.51 -9.97 5.44
N ASP A 428 -29.10 -9.47 4.36
CA ASP A 428 -28.50 -9.50 3.02
C ASP A 428 -28.07 -8.09 2.60
N SER A 429 -26.76 -7.89 2.40
CA SER A 429 -26.18 -6.62 1.98
C SER A 429 -25.12 -6.78 0.88
N ILE A 430 -24.63 -5.68 0.29
CA ILE A 430 -23.63 -5.72 -0.78
C ILE A 430 -22.37 -6.50 -0.39
N VAL A 431 -21.98 -6.44 0.89
CA VAL A 431 -20.84 -7.20 1.43
C VAL A 431 -21.03 -8.71 1.25
N HIS A 432 -22.26 -9.21 1.46
CA HIS A 432 -22.61 -10.63 1.25
C HIS A 432 -22.54 -11.01 -0.23
N ARG A 433 -22.99 -10.12 -1.14
CA ARG A 433 -22.90 -10.35 -2.58
C ARG A 433 -21.46 -10.29 -3.09
N ASN A 434 -20.64 -9.39 -2.56
CA ASN A 434 -19.21 -9.34 -2.82
C ASN A 434 -18.50 -10.60 -2.30
N PHE A 435 -18.89 -11.10 -1.13
CA PHE A 435 -18.36 -12.35 -0.57
C PHE A 435 -18.67 -13.54 -1.48
N LEU A 436 -19.90 -13.66 -1.97
CA LEU A 436 -20.28 -14.69 -2.93
C LEU A 436 -19.55 -14.55 -4.28
N LEU A 437 -19.32 -13.33 -4.77
CA LEU A 437 -18.52 -13.11 -5.97
C LEU A 437 -17.07 -13.56 -5.74
N MET A 438 -16.49 -13.28 -4.58
CA MET A 438 -15.15 -13.74 -4.21
C MET A 438 -15.07 -15.24 -3.92
N ASN A 439 -16.18 -15.96 -3.75
CA ASN A 439 -16.15 -17.41 -3.75
C ASN A 439 -15.78 -17.97 -5.14
N ASN A 440 -16.12 -17.25 -6.22
CA ASN A 440 -15.73 -17.62 -7.58
C ASN A 440 -14.19 -17.61 -7.73
N LEU A 441 -13.61 -18.79 -7.96
CA LEU A 441 -12.17 -18.98 -8.06
C LEU A 441 -11.53 -18.16 -9.19
N ASN A 442 -12.24 -17.95 -10.30
CA ASN A 442 -11.74 -17.12 -11.40
C ASN A 442 -11.65 -15.65 -10.97
N ALA A 443 -12.66 -15.14 -10.25
CA ALA A 443 -12.65 -13.79 -9.70
C ALA A 443 -11.48 -13.57 -8.74
N ARG A 444 -11.24 -14.50 -7.82
CA ARG A 444 -10.08 -14.45 -6.91
C ARG A 444 -8.75 -14.47 -7.64
N ARG A 445 -8.59 -15.42 -8.56
CA ARG A 445 -7.34 -15.56 -9.33
C ARG A 445 -7.08 -14.31 -10.16
N ASN A 446 -8.11 -13.73 -10.77
CA ASN A 446 -7.97 -12.50 -11.52
C ASN A 446 -7.60 -11.30 -10.65
N LEU A 447 -8.22 -11.15 -9.47
CA LEU A 447 -7.83 -10.09 -8.54
C LEU A 447 -6.36 -10.21 -8.13
N VAL A 448 -5.91 -11.43 -7.80
CA VAL A 448 -4.51 -11.68 -7.44
C VAL A 448 -3.57 -11.41 -8.61
N ASN A 449 -3.92 -11.85 -9.81
CA ASN A 449 -3.13 -11.58 -11.01
C ASN A 449 -3.08 -10.08 -11.32
N LEU A 450 -4.18 -9.34 -11.13
CA LEU A 450 -4.21 -7.88 -11.29
C LEU A 450 -3.22 -7.22 -10.32
N ILE A 451 -3.27 -7.60 -9.04
CA ILE A 451 -2.36 -7.09 -8.00
C ILE A 451 -0.90 -7.41 -8.37
N ALA A 452 -0.57 -8.68 -8.67
CA ALA A 452 0.80 -9.07 -9.00
C ALA A 452 1.35 -8.33 -10.24
N ARG A 453 0.52 -8.17 -11.28
CA ARG A 453 0.87 -7.41 -12.49
C ARG A 453 1.10 -5.94 -12.18
N SER A 454 0.21 -5.31 -11.41
CA SER A 454 0.37 -3.91 -10.97
C SER A 454 1.66 -3.70 -10.18
N LEU A 455 1.99 -4.60 -9.26
CA LEU A 455 3.23 -4.53 -8.46
C LEU A 455 4.48 -4.63 -9.35
N LEU A 456 4.46 -5.52 -10.35
CA LEU A 456 5.55 -5.65 -11.31
C LEU A 456 5.71 -4.38 -12.16
N LYS A 457 4.61 -3.82 -12.69
CA LYS A 457 4.64 -2.63 -13.56
C LYS A 457 5.19 -1.40 -12.86
N GLU A 458 4.81 -1.18 -11.61
CA GLU A 458 5.19 0.00 -10.83
C GLU A 458 6.44 -0.20 -9.97
N LYS A 459 7.09 -1.38 -10.02
CA LYS A 459 8.21 -1.74 -9.15
C LYS A 459 7.86 -1.53 -7.66
N ALA A 460 6.61 -1.80 -7.30
CA ALA A 460 6.07 -1.49 -5.98
C ALA A 460 6.19 -2.68 -5.01
N VAL A 461 6.29 -2.36 -3.72
CA VAL A 461 6.25 -3.34 -2.62
C VAL A 461 4.89 -3.25 -1.95
N LEU A 462 4.28 -4.40 -1.65
CA LEU A 462 2.99 -4.49 -0.98
C LEU A 462 3.17 -5.10 0.41
N SER A 463 2.76 -4.34 1.44
CA SER A 463 2.67 -4.85 2.81
C SER A 463 1.36 -5.63 3.04
N MET A 464 1.36 -6.48 4.07
CA MET A 464 0.14 -7.19 4.50
C MET A 464 -0.96 -6.23 4.96
N ARG A 465 -0.59 -5.15 5.64
CA ARG A 465 -1.54 -4.11 6.06
C ARG A 465 -2.24 -3.47 4.86
N GLN A 466 -1.46 -3.06 3.85
CA GLN A 466 -2.03 -2.47 2.62
C GLN A 466 -2.90 -3.48 1.86
N PHE A 467 -2.51 -4.76 1.83
CA PHE A 467 -3.31 -5.80 1.21
C PHE A 467 -4.66 -5.99 1.92
N PHE A 468 -4.66 -6.16 3.25
CA PHE A 468 -5.92 -6.32 4.01
C PHE A 468 -6.81 -5.08 3.91
N ASN A 469 -6.23 -3.89 3.95
CA ASN A 469 -6.96 -2.66 3.73
C ASN A 469 -7.56 -2.59 2.32
N LEU A 470 -6.82 -2.98 1.29
CA LEU A 470 -7.35 -3.08 -0.06
C LEU A 470 -8.57 -4.02 -0.11
N ILE A 471 -8.49 -5.21 0.52
CA ILE A 471 -9.62 -6.13 0.57
C ILE A 471 -10.82 -5.48 1.26
N TYR A 472 -10.62 -4.80 2.38
CA TYR A 472 -11.69 -4.05 3.04
C TYR A 472 -12.30 -2.97 2.12
N GLU A 473 -11.47 -2.16 1.46
CA GLU A 473 -11.90 -1.07 0.56
C GLU A 473 -12.75 -1.57 -0.62
N VAL A 474 -12.41 -2.73 -1.19
CA VAL A 474 -13.15 -3.29 -2.33
C VAL A 474 -14.41 -4.05 -1.89
N MET A 475 -14.39 -4.65 -0.70
CA MET A 475 -15.51 -5.42 -0.17
C MET A 475 -16.60 -4.54 0.43
N VAL A 476 -16.22 -3.44 1.10
CA VAL A 476 -17.12 -2.57 1.86
C VAL A 476 -17.26 -1.20 1.17
N PRO A 477 -18.47 -0.82 0.73
CA PRO A 477 -18.71 0.51 0.19
C PRO A 477 -18.43 1.63 1.21
N GLY A 478 -17.72 2.70 0.80
CA GLY A 478 -17.36 3.81 1.70
C GLY A 478 -18.55 4.52 2.40
N ASN A 479 -19.76 4.48 1.83
CA ASN A 479 -20.99 4.99 2.46
C ASN A 479 -21.80 3.87 3.15
N TRP A 480 -21.11 2.95 3.83
CA TRP A 480 -21.69 1.73 4.38
C TRP A 480 -22.94 1.98 5.24
N ALA A 481 -22.91 2.93 6.17
CA ALA A 481 -24.03 3.21 7.07
C ALA A 481 -25.35 3.57 6.35
N ASN A 482 -25.27 4.08 5.12
CA ASN A 482 -26.43 4.39 4.29
C ASN A 482 -26.79 3.20 3.39
N ILE A 483 -25.78 2.56 2.78
CA ILE A 483 -25.96 1.47 1.81
C ILE A 483 -26.42 0.18 2.50
N SER A 484 -25.98 -0.10 3.72
CA SER A 484 -26.36 -1.29 4.48
C SER A 484 -27.86 -1.35 4.82
N LYS A 485 -28.53 -0.18 4.84
CA LYS A 485 -29.97 -0.06 5.09
C LYS A 485 -30.82 -0.17 3.81
N GLN A 486 -30.19 -0.14 2.65
CA GLN A 486 -30.89 -0.23 1.37
C GLN A 486 -31.12 -1.70 1.01
N LYS A 487 -32.28 -1.99 0.44
CA LYS A 487 -32.53 -3.30 -0.15
C LYS A 487 -31.57 -3.49 -1.31
N ILE A 488 -30.90 -4.65 -1.37
CA ILE A 488 -30.07 -4.98 -2.51
C ILE A 488 -30.97 -5.19 -3.74
N VAL A 489 -30.68 -4.41 -4.78
CA VAL A 489 -31.15 -4.64 -6.15
C VAL A 489 -29.95 -4.69 -7.09
N LEU A 490 -30.16 -5.25 -8.28
CA LEU A 490 -29.12 -5.39 -9.31
C LEU A 490 -28.41 -4.06 -9.59
N GLU A 491 -29.15 -2.97 -9.74
CA GLU A 491 -28.60 -1.63 -10.01
C GLU A 491 -27.60 -1.20 -8.92
N THR A 492 -27.96 -1.34 -7.64
CA THR A 492 -27.06 -1.04 -6.52
C THR A 492 -25.78 -1.87 -6.56
N LEU A 493 -25.86 -3.14 -6.96
CA LEU A 493 -24.69 -3.99 -7.14
C LEU A 493 -23.82 -3.52 -8.30
N LEU A 494 -24.40 -3.11 -9.43
CA LEU A 494 -23.65 -2.58 -10.57
C LEU A 494 -22.93 -1.26 -10.22
N ILE A 495 -23.47 -0.45 -9.31
CA ILE A 495 -22.87 0.84 -8.94
C ILE A 495 -21.84 0.68 -7.79
N HIS A 496 -22.09 -0.22 -6.83
CA HIS A 496 -21.31 -0.30 -5.58
C HIS A 496 -20.62 -1.64 -5.33
N GLY A 497 -20.77 -2.61 -6.23
CA GLY A 497 -20.16 -3.93 -6.12
C GLY A 497 -18.63 -3.90 -6.24
N LEU A 498 -18.00 -4.99 -5.78
CA LEU A 498 -16.55 -5.15 -5.74
C LEU A 498 -15.88 -4.97 -7.11
N HIS A 499 -16.49 -5.49 -8.17
CA HIS A 499 -15.99 -5.38 -9.55
C HIS A 499 -15.86 -3.93 -10.02
N GLN A 500 -16.67 -3.02 -9.46
CA GLN A 500 -16.59 -1.59 -9.71
C GLN A 500 -15.55 -0.93 -8.80
N LYS A 501 -15.54 -1.29 -7.51
CA LYS A 501 -14.66 -0.70 -6.50
C LYS A 501 -13.17 -0.91 -6.75
N ILE A 502 -12.78 -2.05 -7.32
CA ILE A 502 -11.38 -2.33 -7.70
C ILE A 502 -10.82 -1.22 -8.61
N PHE A 503 -11.62 -0.68 -9.52
CA PHE A 503 -11.17 0.27 -10.55
C PHE A 503 -11.60 1.71 -10.31
N THR A 504 -12.56 1.96 -9.42
CA THR A 504 -13.08 3.33 -9.15
C THR A 504 -13.07 3.72 -7.68
N SER A 505 -12.33 3.01 -6.82
CA SER A 505 -12.10 3.45 -5.45
C SER A 505 -11.57 4.89 -5.45
N GLN A 506 -12.12 5.76 -4.61
CA GLN A 506 -11.63 7.14 -4.45
C GLN A 506 -10.44 7.23 -3.48
N ASN A 507 -10.08 6.13 -2.82
CA ASN A 507 -8.96 6.14 -1.89
C ASN A 507 -7.66 6.24 -2.67
N ASP A 508 -6.77 7.11 -2.20
CA ASP A 508 -5.44 7.31 -2.78
C ASP A 508 -4.40 6.38 -2.15
N SER A 509 -4.84 5.21 -1.65
CA SER A 509 -3.88 4.18 -1.24
C SER A 509 -3.04 3.79 -2.48
N PRO A 510 -1.72 3.60 -2.34
CA PRO A 510 -0.85 3.37 -3.48
C PRO A 510 -1.32 2.19 -4.36
N ILE A 511 -1.76 1.09 -3.73
CA ILE A 511 -2.25 -0.07 -4.46
C ILE A 511 -3.58 0.20 -5.17
N SER A 512 -4.52 0.92 -4.53
CA SER A 512 -5.79 1.28 -5.18
C SER A 512 -5.55 2.15 -6.43
N VAL A 513 -4.64 3.12 -6.36
CA VAL A 513 -4.21 3.92 -7.54
C VAL A 513 -3.68 3.02 -8.66
N MET A 514 -2.84 2.03 -8.33
CA MET A 514 -2.29 1.10 -9.31
C MET A 514 -3.37 0.27 -10.00
N LEU A 515 -4.36 -0.23 -9.24
CA LEU A 515 -5.45 -1.04 -9.82
C LEU A 515 -6.38 -0.19 -10.68
N ARG A 516 -6.62 1.09 -10.35
CA ARG A 516 -7.36 2.01 -11.23
C ARG A 516 -6.72 2.14 -12.61
N ASN A 517 -5.39 2.14 -12.68
CA ASN A 517 -4.66 2.20 -13.94
C ASN A 517 -4.73 0.89 -14.76
N GLU A 518 -5.19 -0.20 -14.14
CA GLU A 518 -5.42 -1.51 -14.78
C GLU A 518 -6.87 -1.74 -15.20
N ASP A 519 -7.71 -0.70 -15.23
CA ASP A 519 -9.11 -0.83 -15.62
C ASP A 519 -9.24 -1.37 -17.06
N PRO A 520 -9.90 -2.53 -17.26
CA PRO A 520 -10.01 -3.15 -18.58
C PRO A 520 -10.67 -2.24 -19.62
N ILE A 521 -11.58 -1.35 -19.19
CA ILE A 521 -12.29 -0.46 -20.11
C ILE A 521 -11.52 0.83 -20.45
N ALA A 522 -10.39 1.09 -19.78
CA ALA A 522 -9.54 2.25 -20.08
C ALA A 522 -8.70 2.03 -21.36
N TYR A 523 -8.54 0.78 -21.78
CA TYR A 523 -7.78 0.39 -22.96
C TYR A 523 -8.72 0.02 -24.10
N ARG A 524 -8.33 0.38 -25.33
CA ARG A 524 -9.05 -0.08 -26.51
C ARG A 524 -8.66 -1.52 -26.82
N SER A 525 -9.65 -2.40 -26.85
CA SER A 525 -9.50 -3.83 -27.16
C SER A 525 -10.51 -4.21 -28.24
N GLU A 526 -10.07 -5.00 -29.22
CA GLU A 526 -10.95 -5.52 -30.27
C GLU A 526 -12.05 -6.41 -29.65
N GLU A 527 -11.68 -7.20 -28.63
CA GLU A 527 -12.59 -8.08 -27.91
C GLU A 527 -13.70 -7.30 -27.21
N ILE A 528 -13.35 -6.20 -26.50
CA ILE A 528 -14.34 -5.32 -25.87
C ILE A 528 -15.23 -4.66 -26.93
N ASP A 529 -14.64 -4.15 -28.02
CA ASP A 529 -15.37 -3.52 -29.12
C ASP A 529 -16.39 -4.51 -29.74
N GLN A 530 -16.00 -5.78 -29.92
CA GLN A 530 -16.89 -6.85 -30.40
C GLN A 530 -18.03 -7.16 -29.43
N ILE A 531 -17.77 -7.22 -28.12
CA ILE A 531 -18.81 -7.42 -27.11
C ILE A 531 -19.81 -6.26 -27.14
N ILE A 532 -19.33 -5.01 -27.18
CA ILE A 532 -20.19 -3.82 -27.25
C ILE A 532 -21.02 -3.82 -28.54
N LEU A 533 -20.44 -4.19 -29.68
CA LEU A 533 -21.18 -4.33 -30.94
C LEU A 533 -22.26 -5.39 -30.85
N GLN A 534 -21.95 -6.57 -30.29
CA GLN A 534 -22.92 -7.63 -30.10
C GLN A 534 -24.08 -7.17 -29.20
N ILE A 535 -23.77 -6.52 -28.07
CA ILE A 535 -24.76 -5.93 -27.19
C ILE A 535 -25.67 -5.04 -28.03
N ASN A 536 -25.14 -4.09 -28.80
CA ASN A 536 -25.96 -3.15 -29.59
C ASN A 536 -26.77 -3.76 -30.74
N LEU A 537 -26.36 -4.92 -31.28
CA LEU A 537 -27.01 -5.56 -32.44
C LEU A 537 -28.10 -6.56 -32.07
N GLU A 538 -28.00 -7.21 -30.91
CA GLU A 538 -28.99 -8.20 -30.48
C GLU A 538 -30.33 -7.54 -30.09
N ALA A 539 -31.44 -8.29 -30.15
CA ALA A 539 -32.76 -7.78 -29.75
C ALA A 539 -32.97 -7.86 -28.23
N ASP A 540 -32.44 -8.90 -27.60
CA ASP A 540 -32.45 -9.11 -26.15
C ASP A 540 -31.03 -9.17 -25.58
N VAL A 541 -30.89 -9.32 -24.27
CA VAL A 541 -29.59 -9.36 -23.58
C VAL A 541 -29.11 -10.78 -23.27
N SER A 542 -29.82 -11.82 -23.73
CA SER A 542 -29.56 -13.21 -23.34
C SER A 542 -28.18 -13.70 -23.83
N GLY A 543 -27.78 -13.28 -25.03
CA GLY A 543 -26.45 -13.55 -25.59
C GLY A 543 -25.35 -12.98 -24.70
N PHE A 544 -25.51 -11.73 -24.24
CA PHE A 544 -24.57 -11.11 -23.30
C PHE A 544 -24.57 -11.78 -21.92
N VAL A 545 -25.74 -12.05 -21.34
CA VAL A 545 -25.87 -12.72 -20.03
C VAL A 545 -25.24 -14.13 -20.05
N SER A 546 -25.30 -14.84 -21.18
CA SER A 546 -24.74 -16.18 -21.33
C SER A 546 -23.20 -16.25 -21.19
N ARG A 547 -22.50 -15.11 -21.35
CA ARG A 547 -21.04 -15.00 -21.18
C ARG A 547 -20.61 -15.10 -19.71
N PHE A 548 -21.52 -14.81 -18.77
CA PHE A 548 -21.24 -14.92 -17.34
C PHE A 548 -21.40 -16.38 -16.87
N ASP A 549 -20.51 -16.80 -15.98
CA ASP A 549 -20.65 -18.09 -15.32
C ASP A 549 -21.92 -18.16 -14.45
N VAL A 550 -22.35 -19.39 -14.15
CA VAL A 550 -23.60 -19.63 -13.42
C VAL A 550 -23.59 -18.97 -12.04
N SER A 551 -22.45 -19.00 -11.34
CA SER A 551 -22.33 -18.44 -10.00
C SER A 551 -22.54 -16.92 -10.02
N THR A 552 -21.87 -16.21 -10.94
CA THR A 552 -22.02 -14.77 -11.08
C THR A 552 -23.43 -14.37 -11.50
N ARG A 553 -24.07 -15.12 -12.40
CA ARG A 553 -25.47 -14.89 -12.78
C ARG A 553 -26.41 -14.96 -11.58
N GLN A 554 -26.23 -15.96 -10.71
CA GLN A 554 -27.03 -16.12 -9.50
C GLN A 554 -26.74 -15.04 -8.45
N THR A 555 -25.46 -14.74 -8.19
CA THR A 555 -25.04 -13.73 -7.21
C THR A 555 -25.62 -12.36 -7.52
N TYR A 556 -25.60 -11.95 -8.79
CA TYR A 556 -26.09 -10.65 -9.25
C TYR A 556 -27.55 -10.67 -9.72
N GLN A 557 -28.19 -11.84 -9.81
CA GLN A 557 -29.53 -11.99 -10.39
C GLN A 557 -29.60 -11.41 -11.81
N LEU A 558 -28.63 -11.76 -12.66
CA LEU A 558 -28.48 -11.22 -14.02
C LEU A 558 -29.66 -11.53 -14.95
N ASP A 559 -30.54 -12.47 -14.58
CA ASP A 559 -31.80 -12.73 -15.29
C ASP A 559 -32.77 -11.53 -15.24
N LEU A 560 -32.56 -10.58 -14.31
CA LEU A 560 -33.30 -9.32 -14.22
C LEU A 560 -32.75 -8.20 -15.12
N LEU A 561 -31.67 -8.45 -15.87
CA LEU A 561 -31.12 -7.46 -16.80
C LEU A 561 -32.08 -7.18 -17.94
N ASP A 562 -32.27 -5.90 -18.23
CA ASP A 562 -32.93 -5.42 -19.44
C ASP A 562 -31.99 -4.57 -20.29
N ARG A 563 -32.50 -4.10 -21.43
CA ARG A 563 -31.77 -3.27 -22.38
C ARG A 563 -31.35 -1.92 -21.79
N GLU A 564 -32.16 -1.35 -20.91
CA GLU A 564 -31.91 -0.04 -20.30
C GLU A 564 -30.74 -0.12 -19.33
N LEU A 565 -30.78 -1.08 -18.39
CA LEU A 565 -29.71 -1.35 -17.43
C LEU A 565 -28.41 -1.74 -18.10
N VAL A 566 -28.44 -2.55 -19.18
CA VAL A 566 -27.22 -2.88 -19.93
C VAL A 566 -26.60 -1.64 -20.55
N THR A 567 -27.42 -0.73 -21.11
CA THR A 567 -26.93 0.48 -21.76
C THR A 567 -26.37 1.48 -20.73
N GLU A 568 -27.05 1.66 -19.60
CA GLU A 568 -26.62 2.57 -18.53
C GLU A 568 -25.37 2.07 -17.81
N HIS A 569 -25.27 0.75 -17.57
CA HIS A 569 -24.21 0.16 -16.77
C HIS A 569 -23.25 -0.73 -17.57
N THR A 570 -23.12 -0.51 -18.89
CA THR A 570 -22.24 -1.32 -19.76
C THR A 570 -20.83 -1.45 -19.19
N GLN A 571 -20.24 -0.34 -18.74
CA GLN A 571 -18.89 -0.32 -18.16
C GLN A 571 -18.75 -1.21 -16.92
N SER A 572 -19.74 -1.18 -16.04
CA SER A 572 -19.77 -1.99 -14.82
C SER A 572 -19.94 -3.47 -15.15
N LEU A 573 -20.82 -3.80 -16.09
CA LEU A 573 -21.03 -5.17 -16.57
C LEU A 573 -19.78 -5.73 -17.26
N LEU A 574 -19.05 -4.90 -18.01
CA LEU A 574 -17.78 -5.29 -18.61
C LEU A 574 -16.72 -5.57 -17.52
N ARG A 575 -16.59 -4.71 -16.50
CA ARG A 575 -15.69 -4.97 -15.36
C ARG A 575 -16.06 -6.25 -14.61
N LEU A 576 -17.36 -6.51 -14.43
CA LEU A 576 -17.85 -7.76 -13.82
C LEU A 576 -17.46 -8.97 -14.65
N LEU A 577 -17.67 -8.92 -15.97
CA LEU A 577 -17.33 -10.03 -16.87
C LEU A 577 -15.82 -10.27 -16.91
N TYR A 578 -15.01 -9.21 -16.97
CA TYR A 578 -13.56 -9.29 -16.90
C TYR A 578 -13.09 -9.96 -15.60
N LEU A 579 -13.70 -9.59 -14.47
CA LEU A 579 -13.34 -10.16 -13.17
C LEU A 579 -13.80 -11.62 -13.04
N SER A 580 -15.06 -11.95 -13.35
CA SER A 580 -15.62 -13.28 -13.07
C SER A 580 -15.29 -14.33 -14.13
N ASN A 581 -15.16 -13.92 -15.40
CA ASN A 581 -14.88 -14.81 -16.52
C ASN A 581 -13.85 -14.18 -17.49
N PRO A 582 -12.55 -14.18 -17.13
CA PRO A 582 -11.50 -13.53 -17.91
C PRO A 582 -11.32 -14.15 -19.30
N ARG A 583 -11.78 -15.40 -19.51
CA ARG A 583 -11.66 -16.08 -20.80
C ARG A 583 -12.51 -15.43 -21.89
N GLU A 584 -13.62 -14.81 -21.49
CA GLU A 584 -14.52 -14.08 -22.41
C GLU A 584 -13.95 -12.70 -22.79
N MET A 585 -13.09 -12.13 -21.95
CA MET A 585 -12.36 -10.89 -22.19
C MET A 585 -10.87 -11.12 -22.12
N ASN A 586 -10.34 -11.81 -23.13
CA ASN A 586 -8.91 -12.05 -23.25
C ASN A 586 -8.17 -10.77 -23.70
N ILE A 587 -8.15 -9.75 -22.84
CA ILE A 587 -7.43 -8.51 -23.06
C ILE A 587 -5.94 -8.83 -22.91
N SER A 588 -5.31 -9.26 -24.01
CA SER A 588 -3.91 -9.67 -23.99
C SER A 588 -3.01 -8.46 -23.67
N GLN A 589 -2.53 -8.39 -22.43
CA GLN A 589 -1.49 -7.43 -22.05
C GLN A 589 -0.11 -8.02 -22.39
N THR A 590 0.13 -8.23 -23.69
CA THR A 590 1.30 -8.98 -24.19
C THR A 590 2.64 -8.43 -23.68
N THR A 591 2.77 -7.13 -23.47
CA THR A 591 4.04 -6.51 -23.04
C THR A 591 4.46 -6.94 -21.64
N ILE A 592 3.56 -6.89 -20.64
CA ILE A 592 3.91 -7.28 -19.26
C ILE A 592 4.14 -8.79 -19.16
N GLU A 593 3.34 -9.59 -19.85
CA GLU A 593 3.52 -11.05 -19.90
C GLU A 593 4.84 -11.44 -20.58
N THR A 594 5.28 -10.66 -21.58
CA THR A 594 6.59 -10.84 -22.20
C THR A 594 7.71 -10.46 -21.23
N PHE A 595 7.55 -9.35 -20.50
CA PHE A 595 8.54 -8.92 -19.51
C PHE A 595 8.69 -9.93 -18.36
N SER A 596 7.60 -10.47 -17.83
CA SER A 596 7.65 -11.48 -16.77
C SER A 596 8.32 -12.77 -17.22
N LYS A 597 8.14 -13.18 -18.48
CA LYS A 597 8.88 -14.30 -19.08
C LYS A 597 10.38 -14.03 -19.17
N TYR A 598 10.79 -12.81 -19.54
CA TYR A 598 12.22 -12.45 -19.53
C TYR A 598 12.81 -12.41 -18.13
N LEU A 599 12.07 -11.91 -17.13
CA LEU A 599 12.50 -12.00 -15.73
C LEU A 599 12.66 -13.46 -15.30
N TYR A 600 11.68 -14.31 -15.57
CA TYR A 600 11.75 -15.74 -15.28
C TYR A 600 12.98 -16.39 -15.94
N ALA A 601 13.22 -16.12 -17.23
CA ALA A 601 14.39 -16.61 -17.95
C ALA A 601 15.72 -16.10 -17.36
N TYR A 602 15.77 -14.83 -16.94
CA TYR A 602 16.95 -14.24 -16.31
C TYR A 602 17.29 -14.91 -14.98
N TYR A 603 16.30 -15.08 -14.10
CA TYR A 603 16.49 -15.66 -12.77
C TYR A 603 16.67 -17.18 -12.77
N THR A 604 16.19 -17.89 -13.80
CA THR A 604 16.42 -19.33 -13.98
C THR A 604 17.66 -19.67 -14.82
N GLY A 605 18.35 -18.67 -15.38
CA GLY A 605 19.58 -18.85 -16.17
C GLY A 605 19.35 -19.29 -17.63
N GLN A 606 18.15 -19.10 -18.19
CA GLN A 606 17.78 -19.48 -19.55
C GLN A 606 18.26 -18.45 -20.59
N ARG A 607 19.58 -18.40 -20.84
CA ARG A 607 20.21 -17.39 -21.71
C ARG A 607 19.65 -17.31 -23.13
N TYR A 608 19.21 -18.43 -23.70
CA TYR A 608 18.65 -18.45 -25.07
C TYR A 608 17.34 -17.67 -25.18
N GLU A 609 16.48 -17.75 -24.17
CA GLU A 609 15.20 -17.01 -24.13
C GLU A 609 15.42 -15.50 -24.02
N LEU A 610 16.56 -15.06 -23.49
CA LEU A 610 16.93 -13.65 -23.42
C LEU A 610 17.41 -13.09 -24.77
N LYS A 611 17.73 -13.93 -25.76
CA LYS A 611 18.28 -13.47 -27.05
C LYS A 611 17.37 -12.44 -27.72
N SER A 612 16.07 -12.68 -27.75
CA SER A 612 15.11 -11.75 -28.35
C SER A 612 15.03 -10.41 -27.61
N LEU A 613 15.23 -10.41 -26.28
CA LEU A 613 15.34 -9.19 -25.49
C LEU A 613 16.57 -8.38 -25.89
N TYR A 614 17.73 -9.04 -26.02
CA TYR A 614 18.97 -8.39 -26.45
C TYR A 614 18.86 -7.81 -27.87
N GLU A 615 18.23 -8.55 -28.80
CA GLU A 615 17.99 -8.07 -30.18
C GLU A 615 17.05 -6.85 -30.21
N LYS A 616 15.99 -6.85 -29.41
CA LYS A 616 15.09 -5.70 -29.23
C LYS A 616 15.84 -4.49 -28.70
N PHE A 617 16.68 -4.72 -27.69
CA PHE A 617 17.47 -3.67 -27.09
C PHE A 617 18.47 -3.07 -28.07
N GLU A 618 19.19 -3.91 -28.82
CA GLU A 618 20.11 -3.48 -29.87
C GLU A 618 19.39 -2.60 -30.91
N ASN A 619 18.22 -3.04 -31.40
CA ASN A 619 17.44 -2.27 -32.36
C ASN A 619 16.96 -0.93 -31.77
N ALA A 620 16.44 -0.94 -30.53
CA ALA A 620 15.98 0.26 -29.86
C ALA A 620 17.12 1.26 -29.60
N LEU A 621 18.32 0.78 -29.23
CA LEU A 621 19.52 1.59 -29.09
C LEU A 621 19.87 2.29 -30.40
N MET A 622 19.85 1.57 -31.54
CA MET A 622 20.11 2.16 -32.85
C MET A 622 19.07 3.23 -33.25
N LEU A 623 17.80 2.97 -32.96
CA LEU A 623 16.69 3.90 -33.24
C LEU A 623 16.74 5.13 -32.32
N TRP A 624 17.13 4.96 -31.06
CA TRP A 624 17.35 6.04 -30.10
C TRP A 624 18.38 7.04 -30.61
N PHE A 625 19.44 6.53 -31.23
CA PHE A 625 20.44 7.35 -31.91
C PHE A 625 20.08 7.74 -33.33
N GLY A 626 18.87 7.46 -33.83
CA GLY A 626 18.35 8.02 -35.08
C GLY A 626 18.80 7.35 -36.38
N PHE A 627 19.23 6.09 -36.35
CA PHE A 627 19.61 5.33 -37.56
C PHE A 627 18.49 4.49 -38.15
N LYS A 628 18.54 4.26 -39.47
CA LYS A 628 17.76 3.21 -40.13
C LYS A 628 18.42 1.84 -39.90
N LYS A 629 17.64 0.75 -39.99
CA LYS A 629 18.10 -0.64 -39.75
C LYS A 629 19.36 -1.05 -40.54
N ASP A 630 19.69 -0.34 -41.61
CA ASP A 630 20.80 -0.68 -42.52
C ASP A 630 22.14 -0.01 -42.11
N GLN A 631 22.13 0.87 -41.10
CA GLN A 631 23.28 1.67 -40.63
C GLN A 631 23.74 1.28 -39.20
N LYS A 632 23.63 -0.01 -38.84
CA LYS A 632 23.89 -0.56 -37.48
C LYS A 632 25.26 -0.30 -36.87
N LYS A 633 26.20 0.27 -37.63
CA LYS A 633 27.60 0.41 -37.22
C LYS A 633 27.96 1.79 -36.69
N TYR A 634 27.04 2.76 -36.67
CA TYR A 634 27.36 4.14 -36.27
C TYR A 634 26.34 4.70 -35.27
N LEU A 635 26.79 5.58 -34.35
CA LEU A 635 25.93 6.33 -33.42
C LEU A 635 26.14 7.85 -33.59
N PHE A 636 25.05 8.64 -33.64
CA PHE A 636 25.10 10.09 -33.85
C PHE A 636 25.63 10.78 -32.60
N ASP A 637 26.47 11.79 -32.79
CA ASP A 637 26.99 12.65 -31.74
C ASP A 637 25.93 13.69 -31.36
N THR A 638 25.21 13.45 -30.27
CA THR A 638 24.20 14.37 -29.73
C THR A 638 24.82 15.59 -29.03
N SER A 639 26.11 15.55 -28.68
CA SER A 639 26.85 16.65 -28.03
C SER A 639 27.48 17.63 -29.00
N ALA A 640 27.72 17.22 -30.25
CA ALA A 640 28.06 18.15 -31.31
C ALA A 640 26.85 19.08 -31.53
N LYS A 641 27.05 20.40 -31.41
CA LYS A 641 26.02 21.41 -31.73
C LYS A 641 25.35 20.99 -33.04
N VAL A 642 24.10 20.54 -32.96
CA VAL A 642 23.36 20.02 -34.12
C VAL A 642 23.28 21.14 -35.14
N SER A 643 24.18 21.10 -36.11
CA SER A 643 24.12 21.94 -37.28
C SER A 643 22.81 21.61 -37.96
N LYS A 644 21.99 22.62 -38.30
CA LYS A 644 20.77 22.41 -39.12
C LYS A 644 21.07 21.77 -40.49
N ARG A 645 22.35 21.64 -40.87
CA ARG A 645 22.80 21.16 -42.19
C ARG A 645 23.37 19.75 -42.15
N TYR A 646 24.04 19.34 -41.07
CA TYR A 646 24.70 18.03 -41.00
C TYR A 646 24.72 17.44 -39.58
N ARG A 647 24.74 16.11 -39.48
CA ARG A 647 24.96 15.33 -38.25
C ARG A 647 26.21 14.49 -38.39
N ILE A 648 26.94 14.33 -37.28
CA ILE A 648 28.16 13.54 -37.21
C ILE A 648 27.86 12.26 -36.44
N ALA A 649 28.36 11.12 -36.90
CA ALA A 649 28.26 9.84 -36.22
C ALA A 649 29.61 9.14 -36.15
N LYS A 650 29.82 8.35 -35.10
CA LYS A 650 31.03 7.55 -34.91
C LYS A 650 30.74 6.08 -35.06
N PRO A 651 31.67 5.27 -35.59
CA PRO A 651 31.53 3.84 -35.61
C PRO A 651 31.42 3.30 -34.19
N VAL A 652 30.60 2.29 -34.01
CA VAL A 652 30.36 1.66 -32.73
C VAL A 652 30.42 0.16 -32.91
N SER A 653 31.28 -0.46 -32.09
CA SER A 653 31.41 -1.89 -31.94
C SER A 653 30.98 -2.27 -30.53
N PHE A 654 29.93 -3.08 -30.45
CA PHE A 654 29.57 -3.78 -29.23
C PHE A 654 29.09 -5.18 -29.58
N THR A 655 29.24 -6.09 -28.64
CA THR A 655 28.77 -7.46 -28.75
C THR A 655 27.89 -7.79 -27.56
N LEU A 656 26.90 -8.64 -27.79
CA LEU A 656 26.04 -9.16 -26.73
C LEU A 656 26.89 -9.99 -25.77
N ASP A 657 26.89 -9.64 -24.49
CA ASP A 657 27.56 -10.41 -23.43
C ASP A 657 26.50 -10.85 -22.42
N PRO A 658 25.64 -11.85 -22.77
CA PRO A 658 24.43 -12.13 -22.03
C PRO A 658 24.74 -12.59 -20.60
N ILE A 659 24.26 -11.82 -19.64
CA ILE A 659 24.26 -12.15 -18.22
C ILE A 659 22.91 -12.73 -17.79
N SER A 660 22.98 -13.67 -16.86
CA SER A 660 21.84 -14.32 -16.22
C SER A 660 22.28 -14.78 -14.84
N MET A 661 21.31 -15.09 -13.98
CA MET A 661 21.61 -15.79 -12.74
C MET A 661 22.10 -17.21 -13.03
N VAL A 662 22.62 -17.87 -11.98
CA VAL A 662 23.03 -19.27 -12.03
C VAL A 662 21.83 -20.11 -12.46
N ALA A 663 22.06 -21.07 -13.35
CA ALA A 663 20.99 -21.92 -13.88
C ALA A 663 20.32 -22.70 -12.75
N LYS A 664 19.00 -22.53 -12.61
CA LYS A 664 18.18 -23.26 -11.65
C LYS A 664 17.02 -23.92 -12.37
N ASN A 665 16.82 -25.21 -12.12
CA ASN A 665 15.64 -25.94 -12.60
C ASN A 665 14.49 -25.72 -11.62
N GLU A 666 14.00 -24.48 -11.54
CA GLU A 666 12.87 -24.10 -10.69
C GLU A 666 11.62 -23.91 -11.54
N GLU A 667 10.51 -24.55 -11.15
CA GLU A 667 9.20 -24.30 -11.77
C GLU A 667 8.67 -22.90 -11.46
N GLN A 668 9.01 -22.38 -10.28
CA GLN A 668 8.60 -21.07 -9.78
C GLN A 668 9.80 -20.38 -9.12
N VAL A 669 10.02 -19.11 -9.47
CA VAL A 669 11.04 -18.27 -8.84
C VAL A 669 10.39 -17.43 -7.75
N VAL A 670 10.73 -17.74 -6.49
CA VAL A 670 10.22 -17.05 -5.29
C VAL A 670 11.12 -15.91 -4.81
N GLN A 671 12.41 -15.95 -5.16
CA GLN A 671 13.41 -14.97 -4.76
C GLN A 671 13.89 -14.20 -6.00
N PHE A 672 13.51 -12.92 -6.13
CA PHE A 672 13.87 -12.08 -7.27
C PHE A 672 13.63 -10.58 -6.99
N ARG A 673 14.19 -9.73 -7.84
CA ARG A 673 13.89 -8.29 -7.92
C ARG A 673 13.07 -8.00 -9.17
N ASN A 674 12.27 -6.92 -9.15
CA ASN A 674 11.39 -6.50 -10.26
C ASN A 674 12.15 -5.87 -11.45
N SER A 675 13.43 -6.22 -11.61
CA SER A 675 14.31 -5.79 -12.69
C SER A 675 15.28 -6.91 -13.05
N LEU A 676 15.88 -6.82 -14.24
CA LEU A 676 16.96 -7.66 -14.72
C LEU A 676 18.08 -6.80 -15.26
N PHE A 677 19.25 -7.39 -15.47
CA PHE A 677 20.38 -6.69 -16.08
C PHE A 677 20.67 -7.22 -17.47
N ILE A 678 21.03 -6.30 -18.36
CA ILE A 678 21.67 -6.62 -19.64
C ILE A 678 23.11 -6.13 -19.63
N GLN A 679 23.98 -6.81 -20.37
CA GLN A 679 25.38 -6.42 -20.48
C GLN A 679 25.87 -6.48 -21.92
N PHE A 680 26.68 -5.50 -22.28
CA PHE A 680 27.34 -5.42 -23.57
C PHE A 680 28.84 -5.28 -23.38
N ALA A 681 29.61 -5.94 -24.23
CA ALA A 681 31.05 -5.75 -24.33
C ALA A 681 31.34 -4.76 -25.47
N VAL A 682 31.98 -3.65 -25.14
CA VAL A 682 32.15 -2.47 -26.02
C VAL A 682 33.62 -2.22 -26.34
N GLY A 683 33.89 -1.90 -27.61
CA GLY A 683 35.23 -1.56 -28.08
C GLY A 683 36.19 -2.76 -28.12
N GLU A 684 37.44 -2.49 -28.52
CA GLU A 684 38.48 -3.52 -28.68
C GLU A 684 38.91 -4.14 -27.33
N ASN A 685 38.92 -3.32 -26.27
CA ASN A 685 39.22 -3.76 -24.90
C ASN A 685 38.07 -4.56 -24.25
N LYS A 686 36.95 -4.78 -24.96
CA LYS A 686 35.76 -5.50 -24.49
C LYS A 686 35.27 -5.01 -23.13
N GLN A 687 35.20 -3.70 -22.97
CA GLN A 687 34.74 -3.12 -21.73
C GLN A 687 33.26 -3.45 -21.51
N ARG A 688 32.96 -4.02 -20.34
CA ARG A 688 31.62 -4.47 -19.99
C ARG A 688 30.82 -3.32 -19.41
N ILE A 689 29.66 -3.06 -19.98
CA ILE A 689 28.71 -2.05 -19.50
C ILE A 689 27.41 -2.77 -19.19
N LYS A 690 26.92 -2.60 -17.95
CA LYS A 690 25.65 -3.15 -17.49
C LYS A 690 24.55 -2.10 -17.53
N LEU A 691 23.31 -2.51 -17.78
CA LEU A 691 22.11 -1.69 -17.63
C LEU A 691 21.02 -2.49 -16.90
N GLU A 692 20.46 -1.89 -15.85
CA GLU A 692 19.26 -2.38 -15.18
C GLU A 692 18.02 -2.06 -16.04
N ILE A 693 17.17 -3.05 -16.27
CA ILE A 693 15.90 -2.93 -16.99
C ILE A 693 14.76 -3.30 -16.04
N ASP A 694 13.91 -2.33 -15.73
CA ASP A 694 12.59 -2.54 -15.14
C ASP A 694 11.48 -2.53 -16.22
N TYR A 695 10.22 -2.72 -15.81
CA TYR A 695 9.10 -2.75 -16.75
C TYR A 695 8.93 -1.44 -17.53
N LYS A 696 9.11 -0.28 -16.88
CA LYS A 696 8.94 1.03 -17.53
C LYS A 696 9.96 1.22 -18.65
N MET A 697 11.21 0.88 -18.38
CA MET A 697 12.28 0.88 -19.37
C MET A 697 12.01 -0.12 -20.50
N PHE A 698 11.62 -1.36 -20.16
CA PHE A 698 11.28 -2.38 -21.16
C PHE A 698 10.12 -1.96 -22.07
N ASN A 699 9.08 -1.35 -21.51
CA ASN A 699 7.93 -0.85 -22.26
C ASN A 699 8.35 0.26 -23.22
N LEU A 700 9.18 1.20 -22.78
CA LEU A 700 9.73 2.26 -23.66
C LEU A 700 10.56 1.66 -24.80
N ILE A 701 11.47 0.73 -24.49
CA ILE A 701 12.29 0.02 -25.48
C ILE A 701 11.41 -0.71 -26.51
N THR A 702 10.36 -1.38 -26.05
CA THR A 702 9.41 -2.09 -26.92
C THR A 702 8.66 -1.13 -27.84
N LYS A 703 8.22 0.02 -27.33
CA LYS A 703 7.61 1.08 -28.16
C LYS A 703 8.59 1.58 -29.22
N ILE A 704 9.85 1.83 -28.85
CA ILE A 704 10.89 2.29 -29.78
C ILE A 704 11.16 1.24 -30.87
N ASP A 705 11.30 -0.03 -30.49
CA ASP A 705 11.46 -1.16 -31.43
C ASP A 705 10.29 -1.24 -32.44
N GLN A 706 9.08 -0.84 -32.02
CA GLN A 706 7.90 -0.73 -32.86
C GLN A 706 7.80 0.59 -33.66
N GLY A 707 8.79 1.48 -33.55
CA GLY A 707 8.88 2.73 -34.31
C GLY A 707 8.39 3.98 -33.58
N TYR A 708 8.11 3.91 -32.27
CA TYR A 708 7.85 5.10 -31.46
C TYR A 708 9.08 6.00 -31.41
N GLN A 709 8.86 7.31 -31.62
CA GLN A 709 9.90 8.31 -31.50
C GLN A 709 9.86 8.92 -30.08
N PRO A 710 10.92 8.76 -29.27
CA PRO A 710 10.96 9.29 -27.90
C PRO A 710 10.75 10.80 -27.85
N SER A 711 9.90 11.25 -26.93
CA SER A 711 9.69 12.66 -26.60
C SER A 711 10.78 13.15 -25.63
N LYS A 712 10.87 14.47 -25.40
CA LYS A 712 11.79 15.02 -24.39
C LYS A 712 11.54 14.43 -22.99
N ILE A 713 10.27 14.18 -22.64
CA ILE A 713 9.89 13.57 -21.37
C ILE A 713 10.45 12.15 -21.28
N ASP A 714 10.37 11.36 -22.36
CA ASP A 714 10.96 10.01 -22.37
C ASP A 714 12.50 10.04 -22.22
N PHE A 715 13.18 11.06 -22.77
CA PHE A 715 14.61 11.26 -22.55
C PHE A 715 14.93 11.60 -21.09
N ASP A 716 14.12 12.47 -20.48
CA ASP A 716 14.26 12.90 -19.09
C ASP A 716 13.90 11.76 -18.10
N ASP A 717 12.96 10.89 -18.46
CA ASP A 717 12.55 9.74 -17.65
C ASP A 717 13.55 8.55 -17.82
N ALA A 718 14.20 8.43 -18.97
CA ALA A 718 15.14 7.35 -19.28
C ALA A 718 16.62 7.78 -19.16
N ILE A 719 16.97 8.50 -18.08
CA ILE A 719 18.35 8.98 -17.82
C ILE A 719 19.36 7.82 -17.85
N ARG A 720 19.09 6.72 -17.15
CA ARG A 720 20.00 5.56 -17.11
C ARG A 720 20.25 4.95 -18.48
N PHE A 721 19.23 4.90 -19.33
CA PHE A 721 19.39 4.44 -20.70
C PHE A 721 20.23 5.42 -21.52
N SER A 722 20.00 6.72 -21.35
CA SER A 722 20.81 7.76 -21.99
C SER A 722 22.28 7.72 -21.56
N GLU A 723 22.55 7.49 -20.27
CA GLU A 723 23.89 7.31 -19.71
C GLU A 723 24.55 6.05 -20.25
N PHE A 724 23.83 4.93 -20.26
CA PHE A 724 24.29 3.68 -20.84
C PHE A 724 24.64 3.82 -22.32
N ALA A 725 23.76 4.45 -23.09
CA ALA A 725 23.93 4.72 -24.50
C ALA A 725 25.14 5.63 -24.76
N ASN A 726 25.34 6.65 -23.92
CA ASN A 726 26.53 7.50 -23.95
C ASN A 726 27.80 6.76 -23.53
N ALA A 727 27.73 5.84 -22.58
CA ALA A 727 28.87 5.03 -22.15
C ALA A 727 29.34 4.12 -23.30
N ILE A 728 28.42 3.46 -24.02
CA ILE A 728 28.74 2.71 -25.24
C ILE A 728 29.50 3.60 -26.23
N ARG A 729 29.05 4.85 -26.41
CA ARG A 729 29.71 5.81 -27.31
C ARG A 729 31.12 6.18 -26.84
N THR A 730 31.31 6.49 -25.55
CA THR A 730 32.60 6.93 -25.00
C THR A 730 33.66 5.84 -25.05
N TYR A 731 33.28 4.59 -24.77
CA TYR A 731 34.22 3.46 -24.77
C TYR A 731 34.54 2.93 -26.17
N ASN A 732 33.81 3.35 -27.21
CA ASN A 732 34.23 3.17 -28.59
C ASN A 732 35.31 4.21 -28.95
N SER A 733 36.56 3.86 -28.68
CA SER A 733 37.74 4.74 -28.80
C SER A 733 38.18 5.02 -30.25
N ASN A 734 37.50 4.45 -31.25
CA ASN A 734 37.98 4.47 -32.62
C ASN A 734 37.59 5.78 -33.33
N ASN A 735 38.46 6.79 -33.23
CA ASN A 735 38.30 8.10 -33.88
C ASN A 735 38.76 8.09 -35.35
N GLU A 736 39.28 6.96 -35.85
CA GLU A 736 39.80 6.82 -37.21
C GLU A 736 38.70 6.90 -38.27
N GLU A 737 37.44 6.69 -37.91
CA GLU A 737 36.33 6.76 -38.85
C GLU A 737 35.19 7.64 -38.32
N VAL A 738 34.64 8.50 -39.17
CA VAL A 738 33.52 9.40 -38.84
C VAL A 738 32.55 9.45 -40.01
N LEU A 739 31.27 9.29 -39.72
CA LEU A 739 30.19 9.38 -40.69
C LEU A 739 29.52 10.76 -40.61
N ILE A 740 29.33 11.41 -41.75
CA ILE A 740 28.71 12.72 -41.88
C ILE A 740 27.42 12.57 -42.68
N TYR A 741 26.28 12.85 -42.04
CA TYR A 741 24.96 12.82 -42.65
C TYR A 741 24.47 14.23 -42.95
N ILE A 742 24.19 14.54 -44.22
CA ILE A 742 23.66 15.85 -44.63
C ILE A 742 22.14 15.83 -44.58
N ILE A 743 21.56 16.64 -43.70
CA ILE A 743 20.10 16.63 -43.40
C ILE A 743 19.28 17.06 -44.63
N GLN A 744 19.78 18.02 -45.41
CA GLN A 744 19.06 18.61 -46.53
C GLN A 744 19.00 17.72 -47.77
N THR A 745 20.05 16.93 -48.00
CA THR A 745 20.18 16.08 -49.20
C THR A 745 19.93 14.60 -48.90
N GLY A 746 19.96 14.21 -47.62
CA GLY A 746 19.90 12.81 -47.21
C GLY A 746 21.15 12.00 -47.52
N GLU A 747 22.22 12.67 -48.00
CA GLU A 747 23.47 12.02 -48.39
C GLU A 747 24.34 11.69 -47.18
N THR A 748 25.03 10.55 -47.25
CA THR A 748 25.91 10.08 -46.20
C THR A 748 27.34 10.00 -46.71
N PHE A 749 28.29 10.52 -45.94
CA PHE A 749 29.72 10.49 -46.25
C PHE A 749 30.49 9.83 -45.11
N VAL A 750 31.62 9.21 -45.44
CA VAL A 750 32.52 8.58 -44.48
C VAL A 750 33.91 9.18 -44.64
N LEU A 751 34.44 9.66 -43.52
CA LEU A 751 35.79 10.15 -43.36
C LEU A 751 36.58 9.06 -42.61
N LYS A 752 37.59 8.48 -43.25
CA LYS A 752 38.48 7.45 -42.68
C LYS A 752 39.91 7.94 -42.64
N GLN A 753 40.59 7.71 -41.54
CA GLN A 753 42.03 7.88 -41.37
C GLN A 753 42.66 6.50 -41.61
N GLU A 754 43.37 6.36 -42.71
CA GLU A 754 44.07 5.14 -43.09
C GLU A 754 45.57 5.34 -42.88
N ALA A 755 46.23 4.39 -42.23
CA ALA A 755 47.69 4.35 -42.15
C ALA A 755 48.26 3.96 -43.53
N ASP A 756 49.18 4.74 -44.06
CA ASP A 756 49.92 4.37 -45.26
C ASP A 756 50.92 3.25 -44.92
N PRO A 757 50.80 2.04 -45.50
CA PRO A 757 51.71 0.93 -45.21
C PRO A 757 53.17 1.21 -45.62
N PHE A 758 53.45 2.31 -46.33
CA PHE A 758 54.77 2.67 -46.83
C PHE A 758 55.27 4.05 -46.37
N SER A 759 54.52 4.81 -45.57
CA SER A 759 54.95 6.10 -45.03
C SER A 759 54.42 6.35 -43.61
N SER A 760 55.06 7.27 -42.88
CA SER A 760 54.57 7.71 -41.56
C SER A 760 53.47 8.78 -41.64
N GLU A 761 52.94 9.05 -42.84
CA GLU A 761 51.90 10.06 -43.06
C GLU A 761 50.51 9.40 -42.96
N GLU A 762 49.60 10.03 -42.22
CA GLU A 762 48.22 9.58 -42.10
C GLU A 762 47.40 10.09 -43.29
N LYS A 763 46.71 9.19 -43.99
CA LYS A 763 45.88 9.53 -45.15
C LYS A 763 44.42 9.65 -44.73
N ILE A 764 43.79 10.80 -44.97
CA ILE A 764 42.35 10.97 -44.77
C ILE A 764 41.60 10.69 -46.08
N VAL A 765 40.78 9.65 -46.08
CA VAL A 765 39.93 9.24 -47.19
C VAL A 765 38.50 9.73 -46.94
N PHE A 766 37.97 10.55 -47.85
CA PHE A 766 36.58 10.99 -47.83
C PHE A 766 35.80 10.31 -48.96
N SER A 767 34.77 9.56 -48.59
CA SER A 767 33.97 8.74 -49.51
C SER A 767 32.48 8.96 -49.29
N LYS A 768 31.68 8.83 -50.36
CA LYS A 768 30.21 8.88 -50.29
C LYS A 768 29.68 7.45 -50.14
N LEU A 769 28.77 7.22 -49.19
CA LEU A 769 28.09 5.94 -48.95
C LEU A 769 26.87 5.77 -49.86
#